data_AF-A0A936LUU0-F1
#
_entry.id   AF-A0A936LUU0-F1
#
_cell.length_a   1.000
_cell.length_b   1.000
_cell.length_c   1.000
_cell.angle_alpha   90.00
_cell.angle_beta   90.00
_cell.angle_gamma   90.00
#
_symmetry.space_group_name_H-M   'P 1'
#
loop_
_entity.id
_entity.type
_entity.pdbx_description
1 polymer ?
#
loop_
_entity_poly.entity_id
_entity_poly.type
_entity_poly.pdbx_seq_one_letter_code
_entity_poly.pdbx_strand_id
1 'polypeptide(L)'
;MRTRSLVVCLFVSATTAFAASDRPAARPDSPALWGGPDTYPAGVTPAAPLSRTREGGRPDAFTPSLMPFSISLGEEMPTSGLIASPPEYSPTRGVLYAYVPGQWTNVVTQMVKELTNDPNCPTCDEVAYVVVRNASEENTARNAFIAAGANMNKVKFLRFSLNALWIRDYGPHFIWQNGVLALTDSHYYPTRPLDNFVPTQVGMDYQPDPNFPTLKMKTYDQPLYFSGGNFQPGPNRTGFVTTLVNGDNPASAGFDAALIAEIYNRYQGIDTLHVFSALPASVDGTGHIDMWFYLVDDDDIIISEFKPGSNATAISITNNAVPYMQNLGFTVHRTPAWNTGSTHWTYTNAYRVNNRIFTIRYNAYPTENAAALAAFQAAAGPGVLLNPIECTDIIPAAGAIHCIVMQVPRYTNPLPAAHVITPAGGELLVSGTTHTIEWIASDTDNREIPSVDLLYSYDGGASWQPIATTTNSGSYNWTVPALWSNSALVKVVVHASDGDTAEATSTDVFQIAPATRTLYTYATGAGVDKFAYGFATNSWGANVNNVRKPVLSQLTSANYTRIATSNATGGNTDTNRYISTQPPSGTEATHVFEFTIAAPAADLAAINMLWEGYADDCAQSEVYVWDYVQGQWSDGQGTQPGNYGQNRFVDNWAGNRDGFMTGTLRSNLDRYIGPGGQMTFLLYVERATSETFLDYVEVSTDALPAGCPGDMDCDGDVDFNDIDYFVAALSGESSFIGFHVAMTGNPPTCSVDNADTNGDLAVDFDDIDGFVALIGTICP
;
A
#
# COMPACT_ATOMS: atom_id res chain seq x y z
N MET A 1 57.04 -39.73 -12.64
CA MET A 1 58.07 -39.70 -11.56
C MET A 1 57.49 -39.01 -10.32
N ARG A 2 58.24 -38.94 -9.22
CA ARG A 2 57.96 -38.26 -7.91
C ARG A 2 57.03 -37.03 -7.98
N THR A 3 56.13 -36.70 -7.04
CA THR A 3 55.59 -37.33 -5.78
C THR A 3 54.30 -36.57 -5.39
N ARG A 4 53.18 -37.21 -4.98
CA ARG A 4 52.70 -37.46 -3.58
C ARG A 4 52.54 -36.21 -2.69
N SER A 5 51.50 -36.07 -1.86
CA SER A 5 50.75 -37.12 -1.11
C SER A 5 49.22 -36.92 -1.01
N LEU A 6 48.52 -37.94 -0.48
CA LEU A 6 47.05 -38.04 -0.31
C LEU A 6 46.71 -38.99 0.86
N VAL A 7 45.68 -38.67 1.67
CA VAL A 7 45.03 -39.51 2.72
C VAL A 7 43.53 -39.10 2.78
N VAL A 8 42.44 -39.90 2.87
CA VAL A 8 42.09 -41.36 2.89
C VAL A 8 41.36 -41.81 4.17
N CYS A 9 40.38 -42.72 4.02
CA CYS A 9 39.50 -43.37 5.03
C CYS A 9 38.32 -42.54 5.60
N LEU A 10 37.13 -43.10 5.92
CA LEU A 10 36.45 -44.33 5.45
C LEU A 10 34.94 -44.31 5.82
N PHE A 11 34.12 -45.20 5.22
CA PHE A 11 32.74 -45.54 5.64
C PHE A 11 32.68 -46.92 6.35
N VAL A 12 31.77 -47.10 7.33
CA VAL A 12 31.29 -48.39 7.87
C VAL A 12 29.81 -48.25 8.28
N SER A 13 29.04 -49.34 8.33
CA SER A 13 27.59 -49.35 8.61
C SER A 13 27.15 -50.48 9.59
N ALA A 14 25.83 -50.57 9.84
CA ALA A 14 25.05 -51.72 10.36
C ALA A 14 24.65 -51.80 11.86
N THR A 15 23.38 -51.45 12.12
CA THR A 15 22.34 -52.21 12.89
C THR A 15 22.66 -52.89 14.25
N THR A 16 21.85 -52.58 15.28
CA THR A 16 20.91 -53.51 15.97
C THR A 16 20.01 -52.75 16.96
N ALA A 17 19.00 -53.39 17.57
CA ALA A 17 17.97 -52.77 18.43
C ALA A 17 17.76 -53.53 19.75
N PHE A 18 17.12 -52.93 20.77
CA PHE A 18 16.14 -53.59 21.67
C PHE A 18 15.39 -52.60 22.61
N ALA A 19 14.44 -53.13 23.40
CA ALA A 19 13.21 -52.49 23.86
C ALA A 19 13.19 -51.83 25.27
N ALA A 20 12.20 -50.92 25.43
CA ALA A 20 11.24 -50.77 26.55
C ALA A 20 11.64 -50.40 28.02
N SER A 21 10.86 -49.43 28.55
CA SER A 21 10.34 -49.24 29.93
C SER A 21 11.24 -49.42 31.16
N ASP A 22 11.36 -48.37 32.00
CA ASP A 22 10.51 -48.27 33.20
C ASP A 22 10.48 -46.88 33.91
N ARG A 23 9.46 -46.68 34.77
CA ARG A 23 9.31 -45.63 35.81
C ARG A 23 9.50 -46.31 37.21
N PRO A 24 9.75 -45.64 38.38
CA PRO A 24 9.15 -44.34 38.77
C PRO A 24 9.90 -43.44 39.82
N ALA A 25 9.29 -42.27 40.08
CA ALA A 25 9.11 -41.56 41.38
C ALA A 25 10.30 -41.10 42.27
N ALA A 26 10.17 -40.07 43.14
CA ALA A 26 9.32 -38.86 43.13
C ALA A 26 9.66 -37.90 44.31
N ARG A 27 9.83 -36.59 44.01
CA ARG A 27 9.52 -35.43 44.90
C ARG A 27 10.27 -35.40 46.27
N PRO A 28 10.04 -34.46 47.21
CA PRO A 28 9.20 -33.24 47.22
C PRO A 28 9.97 -31.92 47.50
N ASP A 29 9.40 -30.71 47.38
CA ASP A 29 8.34 -30.19 46.50
C ASP A 29 8.30 -28.63 46.59
N SER A 30 7.76 -27.95 45.57
CA SER A 30 7.13 -26.62 45.71
C SER A 30 6.05 -26.44 44.62
N PRO A 31 5.00 -25.61 44.83
CA PRO A 31 3.71 -25.86 44.17
C PRO A 31 3.20 -24.75 43.23
N ALA A 32 2.44 -25.19 42.20
CA ALA A 32 1.13 -24.65 41.77
C ALA A 32 0.96 -23.16 41.36
N LEU A 33 0.03 -22.78 40.49
CA LEU A 33 -0.83 -23.46 39.51
C LEU A 33 -1.43 -22.35 38.62
N TRP A 34 -1.41 -22.47 37.29
CA TRP A 34 -2.41 -21.84 36.42
C TRP A 34 -2.58 -22.68 35.16
N GLY A 35 -3.83 -22.88 34.75
CA GLY A 35 -4.21 -23.61 33.56
C GLY A 35 -5.72 -23.64 33.44
N GLY A 36 -6.23 -23.26 32.27
CA GLY A 36 -7.65 -23.19 31.94
C GLY A 36 -7.81 -22.68 30.50
N PRO A 37 -8.81 -23.17 29.74
CA PRO A 37 -9.14 -22.63 28.44
C PRO A 37 -10.09 -21.43 28.57
N ASP A 38 -9.76 -20.31 27.95
CA ASP A 38 -10.66 -19.15 27.93
C ASP A 38 -11.88 -19.43 27.04
N THR A 39 -13.02 -19.61 27.71
CA THR A 39 -14.32 -19.73 27.05
C THR A 39 -14.91 -18.34 26.87
N TYR A 40 -15.06 -17.89 25.62
CA TYR A 40 -15.76 -16.65 25.31
C TYR A 40 -17.21 -16.72 25.84
N PRO A 41 -17.74 -15.63 26.43
CA PRO A 41 -19.15 -15.57 26.80
C PRO A 41 -20.02 -15.60 25.55
N ALA A 42 -21.02 -16.48 25.52
CA ALA A 42 -21.92 -16.61 24.39
C ALA A 42 -22.79 -15.34 24.21
N GLY A 43 -22.77 -14.77 23.00
CA GLY A 43 -23.64 -13.64 22.62
C GLY A 43 -22.93 -12.35 22.19
N VAL A 44 -21.58 -12.32 22.15
CA VAL A 44 -20.84 -11.19 21.58
C VAL A 44 -19.94 -11.67 20.44
N THR A 45 -20.26 -11.26 19.21
CA THR A 45 -19.34 -11.28 18.07
C THR A 45 -18.53 -9.98 18.07
N PRO A 46 -17.20 -10.01 18.27
CA PRO A 46 -16.36 -8.88 17.89
C PRO A 46 -16.48 -8.69 16.38
N ALA A 47 -16.59 -7.44 15.91
CA ALA A 47 -16.26 -7.15 14.52
C ALA A 47 -14.80 -7.58 14.28
N ALA A 48 -14.52 -8.22 13.14
CA ALA A 48 -13.20 -8.77 12.89
C ALA A 48 -12.15 -7.64 12.79
N PRO A 49 -11.14 -7.57 13.69
CA PRO A 49 -10.03 -6.66 13.48
C PRO A 49 -9.27 -7.13 12.25
N LEU A 50 -8.97 -6.21 11.32
CA LEU A 50 -8.27 -6.50 10.06
C LEU A 50 -7.04 -7.37 10.32
N SER A 51 -6.98 -8.55 9.71
CA SER A 51 -6.02 -9.60 10.04
C SER A 51 -4.65 -9.37 9.39
N ARG A 52 -4.07 -8.17 9.58
CA ARG A 52 -2.71 -7.80 9.19
C ARG A 52 -1.66 -8.57 10.01
N THR A 53 -1.55 -9.86 9.71
CA THR A 53 -0.38 -10.66 10.08
C THR A 53 0.73 -10.39 9.08
N ARG A 54 2.00 -10.45 9.50
CA ARG A 54 3.19 -10.35 8.62
C ARG A 54 4.02 -11.64 8.75
N GLU A 55 5.17 -11.75 8.10
CA GLU A 55 6.14 -12.80 8.45
C GLU A 55 6.40 -12.78 9.97
N GLY A 56 6.36 -13.95 10.60
CA GLY A 56 6.33 -14.07 12.06
C GLY A 56 4.94 -13.95 12.70
N GLY A 57 3.86 -13.91 11.93
CA GLY A 57 2.49 -14.04 12.45
C GLY A 57 1.93 -12.76 13.08
N ARG A 58 1.48 -12.87 14.34
CA ARG A 58 0.98 -11.75 15.15
C ARG A 58 2.13 -11.13 15.98
N PRO A 59 2.03 -9.86 16.44
CA PRO A 59 3.06 -9.22 17.27
C PRO A 59 3.46 -9.98 18.55
N ASP A 60 2.62 -10.89 19.04
CA ASP A 60 2.83 -11.74 20.21
C ASP A 60 3.37 -13.16 19.89
N ALA A 61 3.53 -13.52 18.61
CA ALA A 61 3.73 -14.92 18.17
C ALA A 61 4.89 -15.13 17.16
N PHE A 62 5.99 -14.38 17.29
CA PHE A 62 7.08 -14.33 16.31
C PHE A 62 7.83 -15.64 16.05
N THR A 63 7.71 -16.18 14.84
CA THR A 63 8.63 -17.17 14.25
C THR A 63 9.60 -16.49 13.27
N PRO A 64 10.94 -16.53 13.47
CA PRO A 64 11.87 -15.88 12.57
C PRO A 64 11.95 -16.57 11.19
N SER A 65 11.43 -15.92 10.16
CA SER A 65 11.88 -16.10 8.78
C SER A 65 13.16 -15.28 8.55
N LEU A 66 13.98 -15.67 7.58
CA LEU A 66 15.24 -14.99 7.23
C LEU A 66 15.35 -14.69 5.72
N MET A 67 14.21 -14.62 5.03
CA MET A 67 14.12 -14.32 3.61
C MET A 67 13.73 -12.85 3.39
N PRO A 68 14.24 -12.18 2.34
CA PRO A 68 13.79 -10.84 1.99
C PRO A 68 12.44 -10.86 1.23
N PHE A 69 11.41 -10.31 1.89
CA PHE A 69 10.07 -9.93 1.38
C PHE A 69 10.18 -8.79 0.33
N SER A 70 9.20 -8.38 -0.51
CA SER A 70 8.00 -9.00 -1.13
C SER A 70 7.20 -7.87 -1.83
N ILE A 71 7.37 -7.64 -3.14
CA ILE A 71 6.85 -6.42 -3.81
C ILE A 71 5.41 -6.56 -4.32
N SER A 72 4.42 -6.07 -3.59
CA SER A 72 3.07 -5.92 -4.13
C SER A 72 2.89 -4.59 -4.89
N LEU A 73 2.15 -4.61 -6.00
CA LEU A 73 1.41 -3.46 -6.53
C LEU A 73 -0.12 -3.72 -6.48
N GLY A 74 -0.56 -4.61 -5.58
CA GLY A 74 -1.96 -4.98 -5.32
C GLY A 74 -2.34 -5.02 -3.83
N GLU A 75 -3.64 -4.91 -3.56
CA GLU A 75 -4.34 -4.82 -2.25
C GLU A 75 -3.90 -3.74 -1.26
N GLU A 76 -2.63 -3.65 -0.87
CA GLU A 76 -2.11 -2.63 0.08
C GLU A 76 -1.28 -1.53 -0.61
N MET A 77 -1.75 -1.03 -1.76
CA MET A 77 -1.25 0.21 -2.38
C MET A 77 -2.32 1.34 -2.43
N PRO A 78 -1.94 2.62 -2.56
CA PRO A 78 -2.91 3.69 -2.80
C PRO A 78 -3.47 3.59 -4.24
N THR A 79 -4.75 3.26 -4.37
CA THR A 79 -5.42 3.00 -5.67
C THR A 79 -6.12 4.21 -6.28
N SER A 80 -6.41 5.25 -5.50
CA SER A 80 -7.18 6.43 -5.95
C SER A 80 -6.77 7.71 -5.21
N GLY A 81 -6.96 8.86 -5.86
CA GLY A 81 -6.64 10.18 -5.31
C GLY A 81 -5.16 10.60 -5.44
N LEU A 82 -4.89 11.87 -5.11
CA LEU A 82 -3.56 12.47 -5.20
C LEU A 82 -2.71 12.07 -3.99
N ILE A 83 -1.69 11.23 -4.21
CA ILE A 83 -0.71 10.79 -3.21
C ILE A 83 0.44 11.77 -3.11
N ALA A 84 0.88 12.21 -1.93
CA ALA A 84 2.07 13.07 -1.76
C ALA A 84 2.72 12.96 -0.38
N SER A 85 4.03 12.69 -0.31
CA SER A 85 4.81 12.87 0.93
C SER A 85 4.89 14.34 1.33
N PRO A 86 4.66 14.70 2.61
CA PRO A 86 5.01 16.02 3.13
C PRO A 86 6.53 16.16 3.27
N PRO A 87 7.14 17.23 2.72
CA PRO A 87 8.50 17.64 3.10
C PRO A 87 8.62 17.90 4.60
N GLU A 88 9.80 17.69 5.20
CA GLU A 88 9.99 17.79 6.66
C GLU A 88 9.56 19.15 7.25
N TYR A 89 9.71 20.22 6.49
CA TYR A 89 9.33 21.59 6.87
C TYR A 89 7.82 21.85 6.85
N SER A 90 7.01 20.88 6.44
CA SER A 90 5.55 20.92 6.52
C SER A 90 5.07 21.09 7.97
N PRO A 91 3.91 21.72 8.20
CA PRO A 91 3.30 21.76 9.52
C PRO A 91 3.16 20.38 10.15
N THR A 92 3.48 20.30 11.43
CA THR A 92 3.82 19.07 12.15
C THR A 92 3.06 19.05 13.49
N ARG A 93 2.29 17.98 13.71
CA ARG A 93 1.48 17.69 14.91
C ARG A 93 2.34 17.27 16.10
N GLY A 94 3.47 16.63 15.82
CA GLY A 94 4.37 16.10 16.84
C GLY A 94 5.59 15.40 16.27
N VAL A 95 6.39 14.82 17.15
CA VAL A 95 7.58 14.04 16.82
C VAL A 95 7.51 12.70 17.51
N LEU A 96 7.78 11.65 16.75
CA LEU A 96 7.93 10.27 17.20
C LEU A 96 9.40 10.01 17.56
N TYR A 97 9.62 9.49 18.77
CA TYR A 97 10.91 9.15 19.35
C TYR A 97 10.91 7.69 19.79
N ALA A 98 12.04 6.98 19.68
CA ALA A 98 12.24 5.70 20.36
C ALA A 98 13.11 5.91 21.62
N TYR A 99 12.64 5.41 22.78
CA TYR A 99 13.41 5.46 24.03
C TYR A 99 13.87 4.06 24.44
N VAL A 100 15.14 3.76 24.16
CA VAL A 100 15.77 2.47 24.52
C VAL A 100 16.79 2.68 25.63
N PRO A 101 16.59 2.14 26.85
CA PRO A 101 17.54 2.27 27.95
C PRO A 101 18.95 1.83 27.57
N GLY A 102 19.93 2.71 27.82
CA GLY A 102 21.34 2.50 27.45
C GLY A 102 21.74 2.99 26.05
N GLN A 103 20.79 3.34 25.18
CA GLN A 103 21.05 3.95 23.87
C GLN A 103 20.75 5.45 23.93
N TRP A 104 21.77 6.27 24.23
CA TRP A 104 21.76 7.75 24.16
C TRP A 104 20.53 8.48 24.75
N THR A 105 19.86 7.88 25.74
CA THR A 105 18.60 8.39 26.34
C THR A 105 18.63 9.85 26.82
N ASN A 106 19.81 10.41 27.11
CA ASN A 106 19.99 11.83 27.44
C ASN A 106 19.66 12.75 26.25
N VAL A 107 20.00 12.34 25.02
CA VAL A 107 19.70 13.08 23.77
C VAL A 107 18.19 13.12 23.55
N VAL A 108 17.54 11.95 23.62
CA VAL A 108 16.06 11.83 23.55
C VAL A 108 15.39 12.65 24.64
N THR A 109 15.91 12.61 25.87
CA THR A 109 15.40 13.41 26.99
C THR A 109 15.53 14.92 26.77
N GLN A 110 16.65 15.39 26.20
CA GLN A 110 16.81 16.80 25.84
C GLN A 110 15.79 17.20 24.76
N MET A 111 15.66 16.41 23.69
CA MET A 111 14.72 16.71 22.60
C MET A 111 13.26 16.74 23.07
N VAL A 112 12.82 15.74 23.85
CA VAL A 112 11.45 15.69 24.41
C VAL A 112 11.19 16.88 25.34
N LYS A 113 12.19 17.32 26.12
CA LYS A 113 12.09 18.54 26.93
C LYS A 113 11.92 19.78 26.06
N GLU A 114 12.78 19.99 25.05
CA GLU A 114 12.73 21.19 24.22
C GLU A 114 11.51 21.21 23.29
N LEU A 115 11.03 20.05 22.80
CA LEU A 115 9.78 19.99 22.05
C LEU A 115 8.59 20.42 22.92
N THR A 116 8.43 19.81 24.10
CA THR A 116 7.20 19.93 24.89
C THR A 116 7.16 21.19 25.76
N ASN A 117 8.31 21.73 26.18
CA ASN A 117 8.43 22.83 27.15
C ASN A 117 9.53 23.85 26.78
N ASP A 118 9.46 24.39 25.55
CA ASP A 118 10.33 25.46 25.05
C ASP A 118 9.97 26.81 25.70
N PRO A 119 10.86 27.46 26.47
CA PRO A 119 10.57 28.77 27.04
C PRO A 119 10.46 29.88 25.99
N ASN A 120 10.96 29.66 24.77
CA ASN A 120 10.90 30.61 23.67
C ASN A 120 9.64 30.43 22.80
N CYS A 121 8.94 29.29 22.94
CA CYS A 121 7.67 29.02 22.27
C CYS A 121 6.59 28.53 23.26
N PRO A 122 6.08 29.41 24.15
CA PRO A 122 5.04 29.04 25.12
C PRO A 122 3.69 28.65 24.48
N THR A 123 3.47 29.01 23.21
CA THR A 123 2.27 28.70 22.42
C THR A 123 2.38 27.45 21.57
N CYS A 124 3.59 26.87 21.43
CA CYS A 124 3.81 25.64 20.68
C CYS A 124 2.98 24.48 21.27
N ASP A 125 2.26 23.71 20.45
CA ASP A 125 1.31 22.68 20.87
C ASP A 125 1.79 21.24 20.63
N GLU A 126 2.99 21.05 20.07
CA GLU A 126 3.40 19.76 19.50
C GLU A 126 3.59 18.63 20.52
N VAL A 127 3.22 17.43 20.10
CA VAL A 127 3.22 16.21 20.91
C VAL A 127 4.52 15.41 20.76
N ALA A 128 5.11 14.98 21.87
CA ALA A 128 6.15 13.95 21.88
C ALA A 128 5.50 12.57 21.95
N TYR A 129 5.50 11.84 20.84
CA TYR A 129 5.12 10.43 20.79
C TYR A 129 6.37 9.60 21.11
N VAL A 130 6.33 8.75 22.14
CA VAL A 130 7.54 8.06 22.66
C VAL A 130 7.31 6.56 22.70
N VAL A 131 7.96 5.84 21.79
CA VAL A 131 7.94 4.39 21.72
C VAL A 131 8.85 3.78 22.79
N VAL A 132 8.31 2.85 23.56
CA VAL A 132 8.96 2.11 24.66
C VAL A 132 8.49 0.66 24.63
N ARG A 133 9.35 -0.31 24.99
CA ARG A 133 9.02 -1.73 24.77
C ARG A 133 8.14 -2.35 25.84
N ASN A 134 8.01 -1.69 27.00
CA ASN A 134 7.21 -2.17 28.13
C ASN A 134 7.04 -1.07 29.19
N ALA A 135 6.18 -1.33 30.17
CA ALA A 135 5.88 -0.40 31.28
C ALA A 135 7.10 -0.06 32.17
N SER A 136 8.16 -0.88 32.23
CA SER A 136 9.37 -0.54 33.00
C SER A 136 10.21 0.51 32.27
N GLU A 137 10.31 0.41 30.95
CA GLU A 137 10.98 1.40 30.10
C GLU A 137 10.19 2.70 30.06
N GLU A 138 8.86 2.63 29.99
CA GLU A 138 7.97 3.78 30.11
C GLU A 138 8.19 4.54 31.43
N ASN A 139 8.19 3.83 32.57
CA ASN A 139 8.45 4.46 33.87
C ASN A 139 9.86 5.08 33.95
N THR A 140 10.85 4.47 33.28
CA THR A 140 12.22 4.99 33.21
C THR A 140 12.26 6.30 32.40
N ALA A 141 11.65 6.31 31.20
CA ALA A 141 11.54 7.47 30.34
C ALA A 141 10.75 8.61 31.01
N ARG A 142 9.58 8.29 31.56
CA ARG A 142 8.70 9.21 32.31
C ARG A 142 9.45 9.92 33.45
N ASN A 143 10.24 9.18 34.22
CA ASN A 143 11.06 9.77 35.29
C ASN A 143 12.19 10.66 34.76
N ALA A 144 12.86 10.27 33.67
CA ALA A 144 13.89 11.10 33.03
C ALA A 144 13.32 12.41 32.46
N PHE A 145 12.17 12.34 31.77
CA PHE A 145 11.49 13.50 31.19
C PHE A 145 10.99 14.47 32.28
N ILE A 146 10.42 13.95 33.38
CA ILE A 146 10.02 14.76 34.54
C ILE A 146 11.25 15.43 35.17
N ALA A 147 12.36 14.71 35.36
CA ALA A 147 13.58 15.26 35.93
C ALA A 147 14.24 16.34 35.05
N ALA A 148 14.09 16.25 33.72
CA ALA A 148 14.52 17.28 32.77
C ALA A 148 13.57 18.48 32.70
N GLY A 149 12.34 18.36 33.21
CA GLY A 149 11.32 19.42 33.14
C GLY A 149 10.51 19.44 31.83
N ALA A 150 10.33 18.30 31.17
CA ALA A 150 9.42 18.16 30.02
C ALA A 150 7.95 18.33 30.44
N ASN A 151 7.11 18.82 29.53
CA ASN A 151 5.67 18.98 29.78
C ASN A 151 4.93 17.66 29.49
N MET A 152 4.77 16.84 30.53
CA MET A 152 4.17 15.51 30.43
C MET A 152 2.74 15.46 29.89
N ASN A 153 1.99 16.57 29.84
CA ASN A 153 0.67 16.61 29.20
C ASN A 153 0.77 16.45 27.67
N LYS A 154 1.92 16.83 27.08
CA LYS A 154 2.24 16.69 25.66
C LYS A 154 3.08 15.43 25.35
N VAL A 155 3.28 14.54 26.32
CA VAL A 155 4.00 13.26 26.10
C VAL A 155 2.98 12.13 26.00
N LYS A 156 2.96 11.43 24.87
CA LYS A 156 2.15 10.23 24.63
C LYS A 156 3.10 9.05 24.48
N PHE A 157 2.99 8.05 25.34
CA PHE A 157 3.77 6.83 25.19
C PHE A 157 3.09 5.86 24.22
N LEU A 158 3.89 5.06 23.52
CA LEU A 158 3.48 3.99 22.62
C LEU A 158 4.22 2.72 23.05
N ARG A 159 3.50 1.60 23.21
CA ARG A 159 4.06 0.35 23.78
C ARG A 159 4.27 -0.71 22.68
N PHE A 160 5.42 -0.63 22.00
CA PHE A 160 5.75 -1.46 20.84
C PHE A 160 7.10 -2.17 21.01
N SER A 161 7.19 -3.39 20.49
CA SER A 161 8.45 -4.16 20.44
C SER A 161 9.36 -3.60 19.35
N LEU A 162 10.61 -3.27 19.69
CA LEU A 162 11.61 -2.74 18.75
C LEU A 162 13.04 -3.19 19.12
N ASN A 163 13.95 -3.17 18.14
CA ASN A 163 15.35 -3.56 18.27
C ASN A 163 16.25 -2.38 18.65
N ALA A 164 16.11 -1.20 18.02
CA ALA A 164 17.03 -0.07 18.19
C ALA A 164 16.35 1.31 18.14
N LEU A 165 17.03 2.36 18.62
CA LEU A 165 16.45 3.73 18.69
C LEU A 165 16.30 4.48 17.35
N TRP A 166 16.74 3.90 16.23
CA TRP A 166 16.90 4.57 14.92
C TRP A 166 15.58 4.76 14.16
N ILE A 167 14.58 5.35 14.82
CA ILE A 167 13.19 5.43 14.34
C ILE A 167 12.99 6.33 13.11
N ARG A 168 14.03 7.02 12.64
CA ARG A 168 14.02 7.62 11.30
C ARG A 168 14.07 6.57 10.21
N ASP A 169 14.85 5.51 10.42
CA ASP A 169 15.16 4.55 9.35
C ASP A 169 13.98 3.63 9.09
N TYR A 170 13.37 3.13 10.16
CA TYR A 170 12.28 2.13 10.16
C TYR A 170 10.91 2.71 10.51
N GLY A 171 10.82 4.00 10.82
CA GLY A 171 9.59 4.62 11.32
C GLY A 171 8.51 4.75 10.25
N PRO A 172 7.27 5.09 10.64
CA PRO A 172 6.18 5.35 9.72
C PRO A 172 6.51 6.49 8.75
N HIS A 173 6.50 6.20 7.45
CA HIS A 173 6.61 7.20 6.40
C HIS A 173 5.22 7.73 6.06
N PHE A 174 4.95 8.96 6.45
CA PHE A 174 3.65 9.60 6.30
C PHE A 174 3.42 10.12 4.88
N ILE A 175 2.19 10.00 4.39
CA ILE A 175 1.75 10.50 3.08
C ILE A 175 0.37 11.15 3.19
N TRP A 176 0.09 12.09 2.30
CA TRP A 176 -1.27 12.58 2.04
C TRP A 176 -1.89 11.79 0.90
N GLN A 177 -3.16 11.43 1.02
CA GLN A 177 -4.00 10.91 -0.05
C GLN A 177 -5.27 11.74 -0.11
N ASN A 178 -5.40 12.59 -1.14
CA ASN A 178 -6.46 13.62 -1.22
C ASN A 178 -6.58 14.50 0.05
N GLY A 179 -5.48 14.68 0.79
CA GLY A 179 -5.43 15.44 2.05
C GLY A 179 -5.73 14.64 3.33
N VAL A 180 -6.11 13.36 3.22
CA VAL A 180 -6.16 12.44 4.36
C VAL A 180 -4.75 11.96 4.71
N LEU A 181 -4.41 11.89 5.99
CA LEU A 181 -3.12 11.40 6.46
C LEU A 181 -3.11 9.86 6.50
N ALA A 182 -2.25 9.26 5.68
CA ALA A 182 -2.03 7.82 5.61
C ALA A 182 -0.53 7.49 5.82
N LEU A 183 -0.22 6.19 5.87
CA LEU A 183 1.12 5.68 6.10
C LEU A 183 1.60 4.78 4.97
N THR A 184 2.90 4.79 4.76
CA THR A 184 3.66 3.72 4.11
C THR A 184 4.47 2.98 5.19
N ASP A 185 4.28 1.66 5.27
CA ASP A 185 5.29 0.76 5.87
C ASP A 185 6.34 0.47 4.78
N SER A 186 7.51 -0.04 5.12
CA SER A 186 8.53 -0.39 4.13
C SER A 186 9.44 -1.50 4.64
N HIS A 187 10.14 -2.20 3.74
CA HIS A 187 11.04 -3.27 4.17
C HIS A 187 12.31 -2.70 4.80
N TYR A 188 12.41 -2.85 6.11
CA TYR A 188 13.63 -2.62 6.85
C TYR A 188 14.46 -3.90 6.94
N TYR A 189 15.74 -3.78 7.27
CA TYR A 189 16.69 -4.89 7.16
C TYR A 189 16.25 -6.13 7.98
N PRO A 190 16.28 -7.36 7.42
CA PRO A 190 15.83 -8.58 8.12
C PRO A 190 16.54 -8.90 9.45
N THR A 191 17.66 -8.23 9.75
CA THR A 191 18.36 -8.32 11.05
C THR A 191 17.71 -7.51 12.17
N ARG A 192 16.74 -6.63 11.84
CA ARG A 192 15.98 -5.78 12.76
C ARG A 192 14.45 -5.97 12.54
N PRO A 193 13.91 -7.19 12.70
CA PRO A 193 12.53 -7.49 12.31
C PRO A 193 11.47 -6.78 13.16
N LEU A 194 11.80 -6.42 14.42
CA LEU A 194 10.88 -5.70 15.32
C LEU A 194 10.80 -4.22 14.97
N ASP A 195 11.93 -3.61 14.58
CA ASP A 195 11.96 -2.22 14.09
C ASP A 195 11.01 -2.06 12.88
N ASN A 196 11.04 -3.00 11.93
CA ASN A 196 10.13 -3.04 10.77
C ASN A 196 8.64 -3.18 11.16
N PHE A 197 8.29 -3.63 12.37
CA PHE A 197 6.89 -3.73 12.78
C PHE A 197 6.31 -2.39 13.28
N VAL A 198 7.14 -1.37 13.52
CA VAL A 198 6.71 -0.13 14.14
C VAL A 198 5.75 0.70 13.25
N PRO A 199 5.92 0.85 11.92
CA PRO A 199 4.96 1.60 11.10
C PRO A 199 3.55 1.00 11.14
N THR A 200 3.41 -0.30 10.85
CA THR A 200 2.17 -1.06 11.02
C THR A 200 1.57 -0.87 12.42
N GLN A 201 2.37 -0.97 13.49
CA GLN A 201 1.87 -0.82 14.86
C GLN A 201 1.46 0.61 15.22
N VAL A 202 2.06 1.64 14.60
CA VAL A 202 1.63 3.04 14.72
C VAL A 202 0.31 3.28 13.98
N GLY A 203 0.15 2.69 12.78
CA GLY A 203 -1.05 2.85 11.95
C GLY A 203 -2.28 2.08 12.42
N MET A 204 -2.09 0.86 12.96
CA MET A 204 -3.16 -0.08 13.31
C MET A 204 -4.32 0.51 14.13
N ASP A 205 -5.55 0.14 13.76
CA ASP A 205 -6.76 0.38 14.57
C ASP A 205 -6.82 -0.54 15.81
N TYR A 206 -6.12 -1.67 15.77
CA TYR A 206 -6.02 -2.58 16.91
C TYR A 206 -5.15 -1.96 18.00
N GLN A 207 -5.79 -1.57 19.09
CA GLN A 207 -5.17 -0.96 20.25
C GLN A 207 -4.88 -2.04 21.33
N PRO A 208 -3.63 -2.56 21.46
CA PRO A 208 -3.33 -3.70 22.35
C PRO A 208 -3.43 -3.36 23.85
N ASP A 209 -3.42 -2.08 24.21
CA ASP A 209 -3.70 -1.57 25.56
C ASP A 209 -4.56 -0.30 25.40
N PRO A 210 -5.82 -0.26 25.87
CA PRO A 210 -6.74 0.86 25.63
C PRO A 210 -6.28 2.19 26.24
N ASN A 211 -5.21 2.19 27.05
CA ASN A 211 -4.60 3.40 27.60
C ASN A 211 -3.56 4.06 26.67
N PHE A 212 -3.20 3.42 25.54
CA PHE A 212 -2.10 3.82 24.65
C PHE A 212 -2.63 4.05 23.22
N PRO A 213 -2.68 5.30 22.72
CA PRO A 213 -3.30 5.59 21.43
C PRO A 213 -2.41 5.14 20.27
N THR A 214 -2.96 4.46 19.28
CA THR A 214 -2.37 4.39 17.93
C THR A 214 -2.75 5.65 17.14
N LEU A 215 -2.20 5.85 15.93
CA LEU A 215 -2.58 6.98 15.08
C LEU A 215 -3.82 6.70 14.21
N LYS A 216 -4.29 5.44 14.11
CA LYS A 216 -5.45 4.98 13.31
C LYS A 216 -5.42 5.50 11.87
N MET A 217 -4.47 4.96 11.10
CA MET A 217 -4.19 5.37 9.72
C MET A 217 -4.10 4.13 8.82
N LYS A 218 -4.72 4.19 7.62
CA LYS A 218 -4.47 3.19 6.57
C LYS A 218 -2.97 3.16 6.30
N THR A 219 -2.46 1.95 6.17
CA THR A 219 -1.05 1.67 5.93
C THR A 219 -0.99 0.97 4.58
N TYR A 220 0.01 1.34 3.79
CA TYR A 220 0.31 0.78 2.49
C TYR A 220 1.70 0.14 2.57
N ASP A 221 1.85 -1.10 2.10
CA ASP A 221 3.11 -1.84 2.21
C ASP A 221 4.03 -1.43 1.06
N GLN A 222 4.92 -0.46 1.29
CA GLN A 222 5.78 0.06 0.22
C GLN A 222 6.87 -0.97 -0.11
N PRO A 223 6.95 -1.41 -1.38
CA PRO A 223 7.74 -2.56 -1.76
C PRO A 223 9.22 -2.21 -2.06
N LEU A 224 9.92 -1.61 -1.10
CA LEU A 224 11.35 -1.28 -1.18
C LEU A 224 12.08 -1.64 0.11
N TYR A 225 13.31 -2.14 -0.02
CA TYR A 225 14.29 -2.05 1.05
C TYR A 225 14.67 -0.59 1.26
N PHE A 226 14.41 -0.09 2.46
CA PHE A 226 14.27 1.33 2.68
C PHE A 226 14.76 1.71 4.08
N SER A 227 15.46 2.84 4.14
CA SER A 227 15.84 3.50 5.39
C SER A 227 15.50 4.99 5.25
N GLY A 228 14.60 5.52 6.08
CA GLY A 228 14.11 6.89 5.98
C GLY A 228 15.18 7.99 6.06
N GLY A 229 16.35 7.74 6.68
CA GLY A 229 17.48 8.68 6.64
C GLY A 229 18.04 8.90 5.22
N ASN A 230 17.77 7.97 4.29
CA ASN A 230 18.11 8.07 2.88
C ASN A 230 17.03 8.71 1.99
N PHE A 231 15.94 9.27 2.54
CA PHE A 231 14.89 9.93 1.77
C PHE A 231 14.51 11.29 2.35
N GLN A 232 14.58 12.34 1.53
CA GLN A 232 13.98 13.64 1.81
C GLN A 232 12.98 14.01 0.69
N PRO A 233 11.67 14.04 0.96
CA PRO A 233 10.71 14.65 0.05
C PRO A 233 10.86 16.18 0.06
N GLY A 234 10.65 16.81 -1.10
CA GLY A 234 10.85 18.24 -1.33
C GLY A 234 9.74 18.89 -2.17
N PRO A 235 9.97 20.13 -2.66
CA PRO A 235 8.96 20.91 -3.36
C PRO A 235 8.51 20.23 -4.65
N ASN A 236 7.29 20.54 -5.10
CA ASN A 236 6.76 20.09 -6.41
C ASN A 236 6.87 18.57 -6.63
N ARG A 237 6.62 17.76 -5.60
CA ARG A 237 6.64 16.28 -5.68
C ARG A 237 8.01 15.72 -6.08
N THR A 238 9.09 16.40 -5.72
CA THR A 238 10.47 15.91 -5.88
C THR A 238 10.92 15.09 -4.66
N GLY A 239 11.77 14.09 -4.88
CA GLY A 239 12.34 13.25 -3.82
C GLY A 239 13.85 13.13 -3.96
N PHE A 240 14.57 13.17 -2.84
CA PHE A 240 16.03 13.19 -2.81
C PHE A 240 16.56 11.98 -2.03
N VAL A 241 17.40 11.17 -2.68
CA VAL A 241 17.96 9.92 -2.13
C VAL A 241 19.43 9.74 -2.52
N THR A 242 20.20 8.89 -1.84
CA THR A 242 21.48 8.40 -2.38
C THR A 242 21.35 7.07 -3.12
N THR A 243 22.39 6.71 -3.87
CA THR A 243 22.62 5.40 -4.52
C THR A 243 22.52 4.20 -3.58
N LEU A 244 22.44 4.38 -2.25
CA LEU A 244 22.08 3.30 -1.33
C LEU A 244 20.77 2.61 -1.75
N VAL A 245 19.78 3.36 -2.27
CA VAL A 245 18.52 2.78 -2.74
C VAL A 245 18.73 1.70 -3.80
N ASN A 246 19.71 1.88 -4.70
CA ASN A 246 20.08 0.91 -5.75
C ASN A 246 21.00 -0.21 -5.24
N GLY A 247 21.56 -0.07 -4.03
CA GLY A 247 22.39 -1.08 -3.37
C GLY A 247 21.55 -2.06 -2.55
N ASP A 248 20.59 -1.51 -1.79
CA ASP A 248 19.60 -2.28 -1.04
C ASP A 248 18.53 -2.90 -1.96
N ASN A 249 18.22 -2.23 -3.07
CA ASN A 249 17.32 -2.71 -4.13
C ASN A 249 18.09 -2.86 -5.46
N PRO A 250 18.84 -3.96 -5.66
CA PRO A 250 19.68 -4.12 -6.84
C PRO A 250 18.91 -4.65 -8.05
N ALA A 251 19.24 -4.17 -9.24
CA ALA A 251 18.66 -4.64 -10.51
C ALA A 251 18.81 -6.14 -10.79
N SER A 252 19.79 -6.81 -10.14
CA SER A 252 19.91 -8.27 -10.17
C SER A 252 18.81 -9.02 -9.40
N ALA A 253 17.93 -8.30 -8.71
CA ALA A 253 16.75 -8.80 -8.00
C ALA A 253 15.44 -8.16 -8.52
N GLY A 254 15.44 -7.61 -9.74
CA GLY A 254 14.28 -7.00 -10.40
C GLY A 254 14.21 -5.47 -10.35
N PHE A 255 14.92 -4.84 -9.41
CA PHE A 255 14.85 -3.39 -9.18
C PHE A 255 15.70 -2.56 -10.16
N ASP A 256 15.16 -2.27 -11.34
CA ASP A 256 15.74 -1.23 -12.19
C ASP A 256 15.33 0.20 -11.76
N ALA A 257 15.93 1.21 -12.38
CA ALA A 257 15.70 2.61 -12.00
C ALA A 257 14.29 3.13 -12.39
N ALA A 258 13.59 2.48 -13.32
CA ALA A 258 12.22 2.82 -13.67
C ALA A 258 11.25 2.25 -12.63
N LEU A 259 11.39 0.98 -12.25
CA LEU A 259 10.57 0.37 -11.20
C LEU A 259 10.74 1.09 -9.85
N ILE A 260 11.97 1.44 -9.46
CA ILE A 260 12.19 2.24 -8.24
C ILE A 260 11.46 3.60 -8.35
N ALA A 261 11.56 4.30 -9.48
CA ALA A 261 10.87 5.58 -9.66
C ALA A 261 9.34 5.44 -9.64
N GLU A 262 8.78 4.37 -10.21
CA GLU A 262 7.35 4.07 -10.18
C GLU A 262 6.84 3.80 -8.76
N ILE A 263 7.59 3.04 -7.95
CA ILE A 263 7.24 2.78 -6.55
C ILE A 263 7.24 4.08 -5.74
N TYR A 264 8.27 4.94 -5.91
CA TYR A 264 8.29 6.27 -5.29
C TYR A 264 7.14 7.17 -5.80
N ASN A 265 6.72 7.04 -7.06
CA ASN A 265 5.58 7.78 -7.58
C ASN A 265 4.26 7.32 -6.94
N ARG A 266 4.02 6.00 -6.88
CA ARG A 266 2.73 5.44 -6.44
C ARG A 266 2.55 5.47 -4.92
N TYR A 267 3.61 5.19 -4.15
CA TYR A 267 3.53 5.13 -2.68
C TYR A 267 3.90 6.46 -2.01
N GLN A 268 4.91 7.19 -2.49
CA GLN A 268 5.35 8.47 -1.90
C GLN A 268 4.83 9.70 -2.68
N GLY A 269 4.19 9.52 -3.85
CA GLY A 269 3.71 10.64 -4.65
C GLY A 269 4.82 11.48 -5.28
N ILE A 270 5.98 10.86 -5.59
CA ILE A 270 7.16 11.54 -6.12
C ILE A 270 7.20 11.45 -7.64
N ASP A 271 7.09 12.58 -8.33
CA ASP A 271 7.12 12.68 -9.80
C ASP A 271 8.55 12.75 -10.36
N THR A 272 9.55 13.06 -9.53
CA THR A 272 10.96 13.06 -9.92
C THR A 272 11.86 12.69 -8.75
N LEU A 273 12.58 11.57 -8.89
CA LEU A 273 13.51 11.03 -7.89
C LEU A 273 14.96 11.40 -8.25
N HIS A 274 15.58 12.26 -7.44
CA HIS A 274 16.97 12.70 -7.60
C HIS A 274 17.92 11.79 -6.80
N VAL A 275 18.73 10.99 -7.51
CA VAL A 275 19.66 10.02 -6.91
C VAL A 275 21.10 10.56 -6.91
N PHE A 276 21.65 10.79 -5.72
CA PHE A 276 23.04 11.26 -5.51
C PHE A 276 23.98 10.11 -5.16
N SER A 277 25.29 10.27 -5.38
CA SER A 277 26.27 9.29 -4.88
C SER A 277 26.29 9.26 -3.36
N ALA A 278 26.13 8.07 -2.77
CA ALA A 278 26.36 7.85 -1.34
C ALA A 278 27.80 8.21 -0.94
N LEU A 279 27.99 8.66 0.30
CA LEU A 279 29.33 8.88 0.85
C LEU A 279 30.11 7.55 0.95
N PRO A 280 31.45 7.57 0.91
CA PRO A 280 32.24 6.35 1.08
C PRO A 280 32.01 5.73 2.47
N ALA A 281 31.88 4.39 2.53
CA ALA A 281 31.74 3.61 3.77
C ALA A 281 32.87 3.82 4.82
N SER A 282 33.98 4.45 4.42
CA SER A 282 35.10 4.85 5.30
C SER A 282 34.95 6.26 5.91
N VAL A 283 33.89 6.97 5.54
CA VAL A 283 33.47 8.27 6.09
C VAL A 283 32.19 8.08 6.90
N ASP A 284 31.17 7.53 6.25
CA ASP A 284 29.84 7.28 6.78
C ASP A 284 29.44 5.85 6.42
N GLY A 285 29.09 5.04 7.42
CA GLY A 285 28.72 3.63 7.24
C GLY A 285 27.24 3.41 6.90
N THR A 286 26.41 4.45 6.92
CA THR A 286 24.99 4.37 6.54
C THR A 286 24.82 4.55 5.03
N GLY A 287 25.52 5.51 4.43
CA GLY A 287 25.28 5.93 3.05
C GLY A 287 24.03 6.81 2.89
N HIS A 288 23.43 7.26 3.99
CA HIS A 288 22.19 8.06 4.00
C HIS A 288 22.40 9.47 3.42
N ILE A 289 21.29 10.14 3.08
CA ILE A 289 21.31 11.50 2.54
C ILE A 289 21.34 12.55 3.67
N ASP A 290 20.59 12.30 4.76
CA ASP A 290 20.52 13.17 5.95
C ASP A 290 21.88 13.47 6.61
N MET A 291 22.86 12.56 6.45
CA MET A 291 24.22 12.71 6.94
C MET A 291 24.99 13.85 6.26
N TRP A 292 24.57 14.36 5.09
CA TRP A 292 25.27 15.46 4.40
C TRP A 292 24.38 16.47 3.64
N PHE A 293 23.07 16.29 3.64
CA PHE A 293 22.07 17.05 2.88
C PHE A 293 20.86 17.34 3.78
N TYR A 294 20.32 18.56 3.74
CA TYR A 294 19.19 18.96 4.58
C TYR A 294 18.35 20.05 3.91
N LEU A 295 17.16 19.71 3.42
CA LEU A 295 16.16 20.69 2.96
C LEU A 295 15.64 21.52 4.14
N VAL A 296 15.69 22.85 4.02
CA VAL A 296 15.22 23.77 5.06
C VAL A 296 13.78 24.18 4.81
N ASP A 297 13.45 24.48 3.55
CA ASP A 297 12.11 24.71 3.02
C ASP A 297 12.08 24.48 1.48
N ASP A 298 11.13 25.08 0.76
CA ASP A 298 10.97 24.94 -0.70
C ASP A 298 12.12 25.59 -1.49
N ASP A 299 12.78 26.62 -0.94
CA ASP A 299 13.80 27.43 -1.62
C ASP A 299 15.21 27.26 -1.03
N ASP A 300 15.36 26.94 0.26
CA ASP A 300 16.65 26.89 0.97
C ASP A 300 17.10 25.45 1.35
N ILE A 301 18.40 25.15 1.16
CA ILE A 301 19.02 23.86 1.49
C ILE A 301 20.39 24.04 2.16
N ILE A 302 20.73 23.16 3.12
CA ILE A 302 22.08 23.04 3.68
C ILE A 302 22.77 21.78 3.14
N ILE A 303 24.00 21.93 2.64
CA ILE A 303 24.87 20.81 2.22
C ILE A 303 26.18 20.87 3.03
N SER A 304 26.64 19.72 3.55
CA SER A 304 27.89 19.61 4.31
C SER A 304 29.12 20.04 3.51
N GLU A 305 30.02 20.79 4.13
CA GLU A 305 31.29 21.24 3.56
C GLU A 305 32.47 20.54 4.24
N PHE A 306 33.01 19.52 3.58
CA PHE A 306 34.13 18.76 4.11
C PHE A 306 35.44 19.58 4.17
N LYS A 307 35.98 19.75 5.39
CA LYS A 307 37.25 20.46 5.64
C LYS A 307 38.40 19.89 4.81
N PRO A 308 39.33 20.74 4.29
CA PRO A 308 40.55 20.28 3.62
C PRO A 308 41.33 19.26 4.45
N GLY A 309 41.70 18.14 3.83
CA GLY A 309 42.32 16.99 4.50
C GLY A 309 41.35 15.86 4.89
N SER A 310 40.03 16.09 4.78
CA SER A 310 39.02 15.02 4.82
C SER A 310 39.07 14.13 3.57
N ASN A 311 38.28 13.05 3.54
CA ASN A 311 38.16 12.16 2.39
C ASN A 311 37.82 12.92 1.08
N ALA A 312 38.68 12.79 0.06
CA ALA A 312 38.56 13.49 -1.21
C ALA A 312 37.29 13.14 -2.02
N THR A 313 36.76 11.92 -1.89
CA THR A 313 35.51 11.52 -2.55
C THR A 313 34.31 12.19 -1.89
N ALA A 314 34.29 12.31 -0.56
CA ALA A 314 33.23 13.01 0.16
C ALA A 314 33.23 14.53 -0.15
N ILE A 315 34.42 15.13 -0.26
CA ILE A 315 34.60 16.51 -0.76
C ILE A 315 34.03 16.65 -2.19
N SER A 316 34.32 15.69 -3.09
CA SER A 316 33.82 15.70 -4.47
C SER A 316 32.29 15.64 -4.53
N ILE A 317 31.67 14.67 -3.85
CA ILE A 317 30.21 14.47 -3.81
C ILE A 317 29.51 15.75 -3.32
N THR A 318 29.90 16.22 -2.13
CA THR A 318 29.27 17.39 -1.50
C THR A 318 29.53 18.72 -2.22
N ASN A 319 30.59 18.83 -3.03
CA ASN A 319 30.83 20.01 -3.87
C ASN A 319 30.07 19.93 -5.20
N ASN A 320 29.91 18.75 -5.78
CA ASN A 320 29.16 18.56 -7.03
C ASN A 320 27.64 18.73 -6.81
N ALA A 321 27.14 18.44 -5.62
CA ALA A 321 25.74 18.68 -5.26
C ALA A 321 25.35 20.17 -5.23
N VAL A 322 26.28 21.09 -4.94
CA VAL A 322 25.99 22.54 -4.86
C VAL A 322 25.45 23.11 -6.19
N PRO A 323 26.15 23.03 -7.34
CA PRO A 323 25.63 23.53 -8.60
C PRO A 323 24.42 22.72 -9.11
N TYR A 324 24.27 21.46 -8.69
CA TYR A 324 23.09 20.67 -9.03
C TYR A 324 21.83 21.24 -8.36
N MET A 325 21.86 21.46 -7.04
CA MET A 325 20.72 22.04 -6.31
C MET A 325 20.45 23.49 -6.73
N GLN A 326 21.48 24.28 -7.02
CA GLN A 326 21.32 25.64 -7.59
C GLN A 326 20.63 25.63 -8.96
N ASN A 327 20.89 24.63 -9.80
CA ASN A 327 20.19 24.46 -11.09
C ASN A 327 18.73 23.99 -10.94
N LEU A 328 18.36 23.41 -9.79
CA LEU A 328 16.96 23.12 -9.43
C LEU A 328 16.24 24.32 -8.80
N GLY A 329 16.95 25.42 -8.51
CA GLY A 329 16.41 26.66 -7.98
C GLY A 329 16.90 27.02 -6.57
N PHE A 330 17.45 26.06 -5.82
CA PHE A 330 17.71 26.22 -4.38
C PHE A 330 18.87 27.17 -4.05
N THR A 331 18.68 27.94 -2.98
CA THR A 331 19.75 28.66 -2.28
C THR A 331 20.53 27.67 -1.40
N VAL A 332 21.79 27.41 -1.76
CA VAL A 332 22.63 26.41 -1.08
C VAL A 332 23.52 27.05 0.00
N HIS A 333 23.24 26.71 1.25
CA HIS A 333 24.04 27.00 2.43
C HIS A 333 25.00 25.86 2.77
N ARG A 334 25.99 26.14 3.62
CA ARG A 334 27.11 25.24 3.90
C ARG A 334 27.40 25.15 5.40
N THR A 335 27.54 23.94 5.93
CA THR A 335 27.93 23.68 7.33
C THR A 335 29.22 22.87 7.40
N PRO A 336 30.13 23.09 8.39
CA PRO A 336 31.43 22.41 8.38
C PRO A 336 31.33 20.91 8.69
N ALA A 337 31.86 20.05 7.82
CA ALA A 337 31.92 18.60 7.99
C ALA A 337 33.37 18.07 7.97
N TRP A 338 33.61 16.92 8.60
CA TRP A 338 34.90 16.21 8.52
C TRP A 338 34.75 14.75 8.97
N ASN A 339 35.74 13.92 8.68
CA ASN A 339 35.81 12.56 9.23
C ASN A 339 37.00 12.40 10.18
N THR A 340 36.87 11.53 11.19
CA THR A 340 37.95 11.17 12.13
C THR A 340 37.86 9.69 12.42
N GLY A 341 38.80 8.91 11.87
CA GLY A 341 38.54 7.49 11.64
C GLY A 341 37.29 7.33 10.76
N SER A 342 36.37 6.46 11.19
CA SER A 342 35.05 6.23 10.59
C SER A 342 33.93 7.11 11.17
N THR A 343 34.22 8.08 12.03
CA THR A 343 33.21 9.02 12.54
C THR A 343 33.10 10.21 11.59
N HIS A 344 31.96 10.32 10.90
CA HIS A 344 31.55 11.52 10.17
C HIS A 344 30.96 12.55 11.14
N TRP A 345 31.61 13.71 11.27
CA TRP A 345 31.09 14.86 12.00
C TRP A 345 30.34 15.75 11.01
N THR A 346 29.02 15.85 11.18
CA THR A 346 28.11 16.62 10.31
C THR A 346 27.19 17.52 11.16
N TYR A 347 26.56 18.51 10.53
CA TYR A 347 25.48 19.29 11.13
C TYR A 347 24.14 19.17 10.37
N THR A 348 24.11 18.51 9.21
CA THR A 348 22.88 18.33 8.40
C THR A 348 21.90 17.34 9.00
N ASN A 349 22.35 16.47 9.92
CA ASN A 349 21.52 15.50 10.62
C ASN A 349 20.68 16.16 11.75
N ALA A 350 20.17 17.36 11.46
CA ALA A 350 19.25 18.18 12.23
C ALA A 350 17.79 17.89 11.82
N TYR A 351 16.79 18.40 12.55
CA TYR A 351 15.39 18.24 12.14
C TYR A 351 14.50 19.46 12.44
N ARG A 352 13.48 19.67 11.62
CA ARG A 352 12.48 20.74 11.76
C ARG A 352 11.19 20.23 12.38
N VAL A 353 10.52 21.13 13.10
CA VAL A 353 9.16 21.04 13.61
C VAL A 353 8.57 22.45 13.53
N ASN A 354 7.62 22.69 12.62
CA ASN A 354 6.95 23.98 12.45
C ASN A 354 7.96 25.16 12.29
N ASN A 355 7.98 26.08 13.25
CA ASN A 355 8.89 27.23 13.31
C ASN A 355 10.13 26.99 14.18
N ARG A 356 10.55 25.73 14.36
CA ARG A 356 11.71 25.35 15.19
C ARG A 356 12.58 24.33 14.48
N ILE A 357 13.89 24.54 14.45
CA ILE A 357 14.87 23.57 13.95
C ILE A 357 15.78 23.14 15.11
N PHE A 358 15.78 21.85 15.37
CA PHE A 358 16.65 21.19 16.33
C PHE A 358 17.98 20.93 15.64
N THR A 359 18.99 21.74 15.98
CA THR A 359 20.31 21.71 15.34
C THR A 359 21.31 20.89 16.16
N ILE A 360 22.41 20.48 15.55
CA ILE A 360 23.49 19.77 16.23
C ILE A 360 24.48 20.76 16.86
N ARG A 361 24.98 20.42 18.05
CA ARG A 361 26.26 20.94 18.57
C ARG A 361 27.16 19.82 19.11
N TYR A 362 28.45 20.10 19.15
CA TYR A 362 29.47 19.23 19.73
C TYR A 362 30.31 19.98 20.76
N ASN A 363 30.39 19.50 22.00
CA ASN A 363 31.06 20.19 23.12
C ASN A 363 32.53 20.59 22.81
N ALA A 364 33.25 19.82 21.99
CA ALA A 364 34.65 20.03 21.67
C ALA A 364 34.94 20.98 20.48
N TYR A 365 33.92 21.40 19.72
CA TYR A 365 34.09 22.10 18.43
C TYR A 365 33.34 23.46 18.38
N PRO A 366 33.64 24.42 19.27
CA PRO A 366 32.87 25.66 19.41
C PRO A 366 32.93 26.57 18.18
N THR A 367 34.03 26.55 17.42
CA THR A 367 34.17 27.34 16.18
C THR A 367 33.23 26.81 15.09
N GLU A 368 33.17 25.50 14.94
CA GLU A 368 32.32 24.81 13.99
C GLU A 368 30.84 24.89 14.37
N ASN A 369 30.52 24.77 15.67
CA ASN A 369 29.17 25.01 16.18
C ASN A 369 28.68 26.42 15.80
N ALA A 370 29.53 27.44 15.97
CA ALA A 370 29.18 28.83 15.64
C ALA A 370 29.00 29.06 14.14
N ALA A 371 29.86 28.45 13.30
CA ALA A 371 29.72 28.50 11.84
C ALA A 371 28.46 27.77 11.36
N ALA A 372 28.16 26.59 11.91
CA ALA A 372 26.96 25.84 11.57
C ALA A 372 25.68 26.58 11.99
N LEU A 373 25.64 27.10 13.23
CA LEU A 373 24.51 27.90 13.72
C LEU A 373 24.26 29.14 12.87
N ALA A 374 25.31 29.81 12.38
CA ALA A 374 25.18 30.95 11.47
C ALA A 374 24.59 30.54 10.10
N ALA A 375 24.96 29.39 9.55
CA ALA A 375 24.40 28.87 8.30
C ALA A 375 22.93 28.46 8.47
N PHE A 376 22.58 27.73 9.55
CA PHE A 376 21.17 27.44 9.88
C PHE A 376 20.35 28.72 10.09
N GLN A 377 20.91 29.75 10.72
CA GLN A 377 20.20 31.01 10.95
C GLN A 377 20.00 31.83 9.67
N ALA A 378 20.89 31.68 8.67
CA ALA A 378 20.75 32.29 7.37
C ALA A 378 19.70 31.57 6.50
N ALA A 379 19.71 30.24 6.50
CA ALA A 379 18.79 29.42 5.71
C ALA A 379 17.36 29.41 6.27
N ALA A 380 17.19 29.30 7.58
CA ALA A 380 15.87 29.14 8.21
C ALA A 380 15.00 30.41 8.24
N GLY A 381 15.54 31.54 7.77
CA GLY A 381 14.82 32.81 7.71
C GLY A 381 14.44 33.43 9.08
N PRO A 382 13.65 34.51 9.07
CA PRO A 382 13.21 35.20 10.27
C PRO A 382 12.03 34.47 10.95
N GLY A 383 12.09 34.34 12.28
CA GLY A 383 11.00 33.77 13.08
C GLY A 383 11.10 32.27 13.36
N VAL A 384 12.05 31.57 12.74
CA VAL A 384 12.42 30.20 13.11
C VAL A 384 13.40 30.22 14.29
N LEU A 385 13.11 29.41 15.31
CA LEU A 385 13.96 29.21 16.49
C LEU A 385 14.94 28.06 16.25
N LEU A 386 16.20 28.21 16.66
CA LEU A 386 17.22 27.17 16.57
C LEU A 386 17.51 26.60 17.96
N ASN A 387 17.37 25.28 18.13
CA ASN A 387 17.48 24.56 19.40
C ASN A 387 18.66 23.54 19.37
N PRO A 388 19.89 23.91 19.80
CA PRO A 388 21.06 23.05 19.64
C PRO A 388 21.16 21.89 20.66
N ILE A 389 21.10 20.67 20.16
CA ILE A 389 21.20 19.41 20.93
C ILE A 389 22.64 18.90 20.92
N GLU A 390 23.13 18.43 22.07
CA GLU A 390 24.51 17.95 22.20
C GLU A 390 24.68 16.52 21.69
N CYS A 391 25.52 16.33 20.67
CA CYS A 391 25.62 15.09 19.91
C CYS A 391 27.00 14.41 19.95
N THR A 392 27.99 14.90 20.72
CA THR A 392 29.34 14.31 20.74
C THR A 392 29.35 12.81 21.09
N ASP A 393 28.42 12.35 21.93
CA ASP A 393 28.38 10.95 22.37
C ASP A 393 27.65 10.02 21.37
N ILE A 394 26.78 10.53 20.50
CA ILE A 394 25.99 9.74 19.54
C ILE A 394 26.62 9.67 18.14
N ILE A 395 27.23 10.77 17.67
CA ILE A 395 27.81 10.83 16.32
C ILE A 395 28.85 9.74 15.99
N PRO A 396 29.62 9.16 16.94
CA PRO A 396 30.51 8.02 16.65
C PRO A 396 29.77 6.75 16.16
N ALA A 397 28.46 6.66 16.35
CA ALA A 397 27.62 5.57 15.84
C ALA A 397 27.08 5.81 14.41
N ALA A 398 27.58 6.84 13.71
CA ALA A 398 27.18 7.25 12.36
C ALA A 398 25.71 7.72 12.23
N GLY A 399 25.20 8.39 13.26
CA GLY A 399 23.92 9.10 13.23
C GLY A 399 23.83 10.11 14.38
N ALA A 400 22.90 11.06 14.29
CA ALA A 400 22.62 12.04 15.33
C ALA A 400 21.11 12.20 15.54
N ILE A 401 20.61 13.43 15.71
CA ILE A 401 19.23 13.70 16.11
C ILE A 401 18.21 13.38 15.02
N HIS A 402 18.50 13.64 13.74
CA HIS A 402 17.58 13.30 12.65
C HIS A 402 17.38 11.79 12.52
N CYS A 403 18.41 10.97 12.77
CA CYS A 403 18.32 9.50 12.69
C CYS A 403 17.44 8.85 13.80
N ILE A 404 17.06 9.61 14.85
CA ILE A 404 16.36 9.08 16.04
C ILE A 404 15.00 9.76 16.27
N VAL A 405 14.45 10.37 15.22
CA VAL A 405 13.13 11.02 15.20
C VAL A 405 12.37 10.70 13.90
N MET A 406 11.05 10.81 13.95
CA MET A 406 10.19 10.89 12.76
C MET A 406 9.11 11.95 13.01
N GLN A 407 8.87 12.86 12.08
CA GLN A 407 7.78 13.84 12.18
C GLN A 407 6.42 13.15 12.08
N VAL A 408 5.43 13.66 12.79
CA VAL A 408 4.01 13.34 12.59
C VAL A 408 3.36 14.57 11.95
N PRO A 409 3.02 14.57 10.65
CA PRO A 409 2.49 15.74 9.95
C PRO A 409 1.14 16.25 10.49
N ARG A 410 0.80 17.48 10.11
CA ARG A 410 -0.50 18.13 10.34
C ARG A 410 -1.01 18.71 9.03
N TYR A 411 -2.29 18.52 8.73
CA TYR A 411 -2.90 19.10 7.54
C TYR A 411 -3.25 20.58 7.81
N THR A 412 -3.15 21.42 6.78
CA THR A 412 -3.27 22.89 6.86
C THR A 412 -4.59 23.44 6.31
N ASN A 413 -5.33 22.59 5.62
CA ASN A 413 -6.65 22.83 5.03
C ASN A 413 -7.74 22.49 6.06
N PRO A 414 -9.05 22.68 5.75
CA PRO A 414 -10.12 22.26 6.66
C PRO A 414 -9.96 20.81 7.14
N LEU A 415 -10.23 20.61 8.43
CA LEU A 415 -10.26 19.33 9.12
C LEU A 415 -11.71 19.05 9.57
N PRO A 416 -12.08 17.78 9.82
CA PRO A 416 -11.36 16.55 9.45
C PRO A 416 -11.18 16.41 7.93
N ALA A 417 -10.43 15.41 7.47
CA ALA A 417 -10.30 15.05 6.05
C ALA A 417 -10.84 13.64 5.79
N ALA A 418 -11.40 13.39 4.61
CA ALA A 418 -11.90 12.08 4.15
C ALA A 418 -11.59 11.82 2.67
N HIS A 419 -11.50 10.55 2.28
CA HIS A 419 -11.33 10.09 0.88
C HIS A 419 -11.95 8.70 0.69
N VAL A 420 -12.63 8.46 -0.43
CA VAL A 420 -13.24 7.17 -0.77
C VAL A 420 -12.27 6.34 -1.62
N ILE A 421 -11.91 5.16 -1.11
CA ILE A 421 -11.03 4.20 -1.82
C ILE A 421 -11.85 3.37 -2.81
N THR A 422 -13.01 2.86 -2.38
CA THR A 422 -13.89 1.99 -3.17
C THR A 422 -15.36 2.26 -2.82
N PRO A 423 -16.29 2.38 -3.79
CA PRO A 423 -16.07 2.46 -5.23
C PRO A 423 -15.19 3.66 -5.60
N ALA A 424 -14.27 3.46 -6.54
CA ALA A 424 -13.38 4.49 -7.03
C ALA A 424 -14.00 5.27 -8.20
N GLY A 425 -14.74 4.59 -9.08
CA GLY A 425 -15.21 5.08 -10.37
C GLY A 425 -15.06 4.03 -11.47
N GLY A 426 -15.98 4.03 -12.42
CA GLY A 426 -16.01 3.14 -13.58
C GLY A 426 -16.35 1.68 -13.26
N GLU A 427 -16.80 1.34 -12.05
CA GLU A 427 -17.29 -0.01 -11.73
C GLU A 427 -18.68 -0.30 -12.31
N LEU A 428 -18.96 -1.58 -12.57
CA LEU A 428 -20.33 -2.10 -12.64
C LEU A 428 -20.62 -2.82 -11.32
N LEU A 429 -21.51 -2.24 -10.52
CA LEU A 429 -22.02 -2.83 -9.29
C LEU A 429 -23.36 -3.51 -9.59
N VAL A 430 -23.41 -4.83 -9.46
CA VAL A 430 -24.61 -5.60 -9.84
C VAL A 430 -25.69 -5.44 -8.77
N SER A 431 -26.91 -5.09 -9.19
CA SER A 431 -28.07 -4.94 -8.31
C SER A 431 -28.25 -6.15 -7.37
N GLY A 432 -28.42 -5.88 -6.07
CA GLY A 432 -28.69 -6.89 -5.05
C GLY A 432 -27.48 -7.70 -4.56
N THR A 433 -26.28 -7.51 -5.11
CA THR A 433 -25.05 -8.09 -4.55
C THR A 433 -24.58 -7.31 -3.31
N THR A 434 -23.54 -7.80 -2.64
CA THR A 434 -22.83 -7.04 -1.59
C THR A 434 -21.50 -6.57 -2.13
N HIS A 435 -21.23 -5.26 -2.02
CA HIS A 435 -19.94 -4.65 -2.33
C HIS A 435 -19.40 -3.93 -1.09
N THR A 436 -18.08 -3.98 -0.89
CA THR A 436 -17.42 -3.26 0.22
C THR A 436 -17.19 -1.81 -0.19
N ILE A 437 -17.70 -0.89 0.61
CA ILE A 437 -17.27 0.52 0.58
C ILE A 437 -16.02 0.62 1.45
N GLU A 438 -14.93 1.19 0.92
CA GLU A 438 -13.71 1.51 1.66
C GLU A 438 -13.44 3.02 1.62
N TRP A 439 -12.98 3.56 2.74
CA TRP A 439 -12.61 4.97 2.88
C TRP A 439 -11.46 5.14 3.87
N ILE A 440 -10.85 6.31 3.84
CA ILE A 440 -9.94 6.77 4.89
C ILE A 440 -10.40 8.12 5.39
N ALA A 441 -10.22 8.37 6.69
CA ALA A 441 -10.54 9.64 7.31
C ALA A 441 -9.60 9.92 8.47
N SER A 442 -9.12 11.16 8.56
CA SER A 442 -8.13 11.57 9.55
C SER A 442 -8.43 12.97 10.09
N ASP A 443 -8.29 13.12 11.41
CA ASP A 443 -8.12 14.44 12.01
C ASP A 443 -6.70 14.60 12.57
N THR A 444 -6.11 15.77 12.33
CA THR A 444 -4.71 16.07 12.64
C THR A 444 -4.53 17.13 13.73
N ASP A 445 -5.62 17.74 14.23
CA ASP A 445 -5.57 18.63 15.40
C ASP A 445 -5.51 17.87 16.75
N ASN A 446 -5.75 16.55 16.73
CA ASN A 446 -5.98 15.60 17.85
C ASN A 446 -7.45 15.25 18.22
N ARG A 447 -8.47 15.52 17.41
CA ARG A 447 -9.83 14.99 17.60
C ARG A 447 -9.97 13.51 17.25
N GLU A 448 -11.00 12.91 17.83
CA GLU A 448 -11.55 11.63 17.40
C GLU A 448 -12.67 11.86 16.37
N ILE A 449 -12.82 10.95 15.42
CA ILE A 449 -13.94 10.89 14.47
C ILE A 449 -14.89 9.78 14.94
N PRO A 450 -15.85 10.06 15.87
CA PRO A 450 -16.71 9.03 16.44
C PRO A 450 -17.72 8.44 15.45
N SER A 451 -18.11 9.17 14.41
CA SER A 451 -19.15 8.74 13.46
C SER A 451 -18.89 9.17 12.02
N VAL A 452 -19.37 8.32 11.12
CA VAL A 452 -19.29 8.46 9.66
C VAL A 452 -20.66 8.07 9.09
N ASP A 453 -21.27 8.96 8.29
CA ASP A 453 -22.44 8.64 7.48
C ASP A 453 -21.99 8.20 6.09
N LEU A 454 -22.62 7.14 5.58
CA LEU A 454 -22.42 6.59 4.25
C LEU A 454 -23.70 6.83 3.45
N LEU A 455 -23.57 7.41 2.26
CA LEU A 455 -24.67 7.69 1.34
C LEU A 455 -24.31 7.22 -0.07
N TYR A 456 -25.32 7.01 -0.91
CA TYR A 456 -25.14 6.86 -2.36
C TYR A 456 -26.03 7.83 -3.13
N SER A 457 -25.63 8.10 -4.37
CA SER A 457 -26.41 8.80 -5.40
C SER A 457 -26.69 7.82 -6.54
N TYR A 458 -27.80 8.05 -7.24
CA TYR A 458 -28.15 7.37 -8.50
C TYR A 458 -28.32 8.35 -9.67
N ASP A 459 -28.00 9.64 -9.51
CA ASP A 459 -28.38 10.73 -10.43
C ASP A 459 -27.25 11.76 -10.68
N GLY A 460 -25.98 11.35 -10.54
CA GLY A 460 -24.83 12.24 -10.64
C GLY A 460 -24.58 13.13 -9.41
N GLY A 461 -25.26 12.86 -8.29
CA GLY A 461 -25.09 13.56 -7.01
C GLY A 461 -26.10 14.66 -6.74
N ALA A 462 -27.19 14.72 -7.51
CA ALA A 462 -28.30 15.65 -7.32
C ALA A 462 -29.17 15.28 -6.12
N SER A 463 -29.33 13.98 -5.82
CA SER A 463 -29.92 13.46 -4.59
C SER A 463 -29.00 12.45 -3.90
N TRP A 464 -29.15 12.30 -2.58
CA TRP A 464 -28.33 11.40 -1.78
C TRP A 464 -29.21 10.57 -0.85
N GLN A 465 -29.07 9.25 -0.94
CA GLN A 465 -29.82 8.25 -0.19
C GLN A 465 -28.93 7.67 0.91
N PRO A 466 -29.40 7.53 2.17
CA PRO A 466 -28.60 7.00 3.26
C PRO A 466 -28.37 5.49 3.12
N ILE A 467 -27.12 5.06 3.29
CA ILE A 467 -26.73 3.64 3.41
C ILE A 467 -26.72 3.25 4.90
N ALA A 468 -25.92 3.97 5.70
CA ALA A 468 -25.70 3.68 7.11
C ALA A 468 -25.05 4.85 7.84
N THR A 469 -25.19 4.89 9.16
CA THR A 469 -24.29 5.62 10.07
C THR A 469 -23.45 4.59 10.81
N THR A 470 -22.12 4.74 10.81
CA THR A 470 -21.16 3.81 11.41
C THR A 470 -20.08 4.56 12.18
N THR A 471 -19.26 3.85 12.95
CA THR A 471 -17.97 4.37 13.45
C THR A 471 -16.96 4.50 12.29
N ASN A 472 -15.90 5.30 12.46
CA ASN A 472 -14.80 5.35 11.48
C ASN A 472 -13.99 4.02 11.47
N SER A 473 -14.51 3.01 10.77
CA SER A 473 -13.93 1.65 10.63
C SER A 473 -13.11 1.47 9.35
N GLY A 474 -13.08 2.45 8.45
CA GLY A 474 -12.42 2.38 7.14
C GLY A 474 -13.12 1.52 6.09
N SER A 475 -14.02 0.61 6.49
CA SER A 475 -14.86 -0.14 5.54
C SER A 475 -16.25 -0.49 6.06
N TYR A 476 -17.17 -0.78 5.12
CA TYR A 476 -18.55 -1.18 5.36
C TYR A 476 -19.10 -2.03 4.19
N ASN A 477 -19.81 -3.12 4.49
CA ASN A 477 -20.42 -3.99 3.48
C ASN A 477 -21.81 -3.47 3.09
N TRP A 478 -21.96 -2.96 1.87
CA TRP A 478 -23.19 -2.40 1.32
C TRP A 478 -23.89 -3.40 0.40
N THR A 479 -25.19 -3.64 0.63
CA THR A 479 -26.04 -4.32 -0.36
C THR A 479 -26.51 -3.32 -1.40
N VAL A 480 -26.08 -3.51 -2.65
CA VAL A 480 -26.36 -2.59 -3.76
C VAL A 480 -27.86 -2.61 -4.08
N PRO A 481 -28.53 -1.45 -4.22
CA PRO A 481 -29.96 -1.37 -4.50
C PRO A 481 -30.31 -2.01 -5.86
N ALA A 482 -31.56 -2.46 -5.99
CA ALA A 482 -32.11 -2.92 -7.26
C ALA A 482 -32.63 -1.72 -8.07
N LEU A 483 -31.80 -1.17 -8.95
CA LEU A 483 -32.09 -0.04 -9.83
C LEU A 483 -31.14 -0.03 -11.04
N TRP A 484 -31.38 0.85 -12.00
CA TRP A 484 -30.42 1.24 -13.03
C TRP A 484 -29.92 2.67 -12.81
N SER A 485 -28.62 2.88 -12.98
CA SER A 485 -27.96 4.19 -12.97
C SER A 485 -26.56 4.08 -13.59
N ASN A 486 -26.28 4.83 -14.65
CA ASN A 486 -24.96 4.96 -15.26
C ASN A 486 -24.11 6.04 -14.54
N SER A 487 -24.72 6.89 -13.71
CA SER A 487 -24.08 8.01 -12.97
C SER A 487 -24.14 7.88 -11.43
N ALA A 488 -24.01 6.66 -10.90
CA ALA A 488 -24.03 6.43 -9.45
C ALA A 488 -22.74 6.90 -8.76
N LEU A 489 -22.85 7.28 -7.49
CA LEU A 489 -21.74 7.75 -6.64
C LEU A 489 -21.91 7.23 -5.22
N VAL A 490 -20.81 7.10 -4.47
CA VAL A 490 -20.82 6.95 -3.00
C VAL A 490 -20.33 8.25 -2.36
N LYS A 491 -20.88 8.60 -1.19
CA LYS A 491 -20.39 9.68 -0.33
C LYS A 491 -20.15 9.17 1.09
N VAL A 492 -19.08 9.68 1.69
CA VAL A 492 -18.68 9.50 3.07
C VAL A 492 -18.70 10.88 3.73
N VAL A 493 -19.47 11.04 4.81
CA VAL A 493 -19.51 12.26 5.63
C VAL A 493 -18.96 11.93 7.01
N VAL A 494 -17.85 12.58 7.39
CA VAL A 494 -17.14 12.30 8.64
C VAL A 494 -17.38 13.42 9.65
N HIS A 495 -17.60 13.05 10.90
CA HIS A 495 -17.92 13.98 11.99
C HIS A 495 -16.87 13.90 13.09
N ALA A 496 -16.20 15.02 13.40
CA ALA A 496 -15.21 15.12 14.46
C ALA A 496 -15.85 15.42 15.83
N SER A 497 -15.16 15.01 16.89
CA SER A 497 -15.63 15.07 18.29
C SER A 497 -15.91 16.46 18.86
N ASP A 498 -15.56 17.54 18.17
CA ASP A 498 -15.86 18.94 18.52
C ASP A 498 -16.84 19.65 17.57
N GLY A 499 -17.29 18.97 16.51
CA GLY A 499 -18.36 19.43 15.62
C GLY A 499 -17.91 19.80 14.20
N ASP A 500 -16.61 19.72 13.88
CA ASP A 500 -16.13 19.89 12.51
C ASP A 500 -16.48 18.67 11.64
N THR A 501 -16.75 18.89 10.35
CA THR A 501 -17.26 17.86 9.43
C THR A 501 -16.64 17.99 8.04
N ALA A 502 -16.44 16.85 7.36
CA ALA A 502 -16.01 16.84 5.95
C ALA A 502 -16.76 15.77 5.14
N GLU A 503 -16.89 16.03 3.84
CA GLU A 503 -17.49 15.11 2.86
C GLU A 503 -16.44 14.67 1.84
N ALA A 504 -16.51 13.41 1.41
CA ALA A 504 -15.77 12.88 0.27
C ALA A 504 -16.68 11.99 -0.59
N THR A 505 -16.48 11.98 -1.90
CA THR A 505 -17.18 11.08 -2.82
C THR A 505 -16.24 10.04 -3.42
N SER A 506 -16.79 9.03 -4.13
CA SER A 506 -16.03 8.29 -5.15
C SER A 506 -15.34 9.27 -6.11
N THR A 507 -14.22 8.85 -6.70
CA THR A 507 -13.37 9.73 -7.54
C THR A 507 -14.01 10.00 -8.90
N ASP A 508 -14.78 9.05 -9.42
CA ASP A 508 -15.65 9.19 -10.59
C ASP A 508 -17.01 8.51 -10.34
N VAL A 509 -17.92 8.59 -11.32
CA VAL A 509 -19.18 7.83 -11.35
C VAL A 509 -18.94 6.34 -11.61
N PHE A 510 -19.85 5.50 -11.12
CA PHE A 510 -19.92 4.07 -11.43
C PHE A 510 -21.34 3.69 -11.88
N GLN A 511 -21.48 2.53 -12.51
CA GLN A 511 -22.75 1.97 -12.95
C GLN A 511 -23.35 1.08 -11.86
N ILE A 512 -24.65 1.21 -11.60
CA ILE A 512 -25.48 0.21 -10.93
C ILE A 512 -26.46 -0.33 -11.96
N ALA A 513 -26.53 -1.65 -12.13
CA ALA A 513 -27.53 -2.26 -13.00
C ALA A 513 -27.87 -3.70 -12.56
N PRO A 514 -29.07 -4.22 -12.87
CA PRO A 514 -29.29 -5.66 -12.93
C PRO A 514 -28.36 -6.29 -13.97
N ALA A 515 -27.79 -7.47 -13.68
CA ALA A 515 -26.95 -8.21 -14.63
C ALA A 515 -27.04 -9.72 -14.37
N THR A 516 -26.91 -10.51 -15.43
CA THR A 516 -26.77 -11.97 -15.36
C THR A 516 -25.29 -12.33 -15.30
N ARG A 517 -24.80 -12.64 -14.10
CA ARG A 517 -23.43 -13.14 -13.89
C ARG A 517 -23.32 -14.63 -14.23
N THR A 518 -22.56 -14.97 -15.26
CA THR A 518 -22.24 -16.36 -15.63
C THR A 518 -20.87 -16.75 -15.06
N LEU A 519 -20.81 -17.88 -14.35
CA LEU A 519 -19.62 -18.36 -13.63
C LEU A 519 -18.88 -19.46 -14.39
N TYR A 520 -17.58 -19.26 -14.64
CA TYR A 520 -16.68 -20.18 -15.32
C TYR A 520 -15.51 -20.58 -14.40
N THR A 521 -15.48 -21.85 -13.99
CA THR A 521 -14.48 -22.46 -13.12
C THR A 521 -14.04 -23.81 -13.69
N TYR A 522 -12.98 -24.39 -13.14
CA TYR A 522 -12.58 -25.75 -13.47
C TYR A 522 -13.54 -26.85 -12.95
N ALA A 523 -14.54 -26.52 -12.13
CA ALA A 523 -15.71 -27.37 -11.94
C ALA A 523 -16.70 -27.22 -13.10
N THR A 524 -17.16 -25.99 -13.35
CA THR A 524 -18.33 -25.63 -14.15
C THR A 524 -18.02 -24.50 -15.13
N GLY A 525 -18.27 -24.68 -16.42
CA GLY A 525 -18.17 -23.59 -17.42
C GLY A 525 -16.85 -23.50 -18.17
N ALA A 526 -15.70 -23.92 -17.61
CA ALA A 526 -14.40 -23.92 -18.31
C ALA A 526 -14.26 -24.95 -19.47
N GLY A 527 -15.31 -25.18 -20.24
CA GLY A 527 -15.33 -25.98 -21.47
C GLY A 527 -15.41 -27.50 -21.27
N VAL A 528 -15.73 -28.17 -22.38
CA VAL A 528 -15.51 -29.62 -22.55
C VAL A 528 -14.01 -29.90 -22.76
N ASP A 529 -13.34 -28.99 -23.46
CA ASP A 529 -11.90 -29.02 -23.75
C ASP A 529 -11.12 -28.23 -22.68
N LYS A 530 -11.04 -28.76 -21.46
CA LYS A 530 -10.33 -28.11 -20.34
C LYS A 530 -8.84 -27.98 -20.64
N PHE A 531 -8.39 -26.76 -20.91
CA PHE A 531 -7.00 -26.40 -21.13
C PHE A 531 -6.50 -25.46 -20.02
N ALA A 532 -5.90 -26.06 -18.99
CA ALA A 532 -4.82 -25.38 -18.28
C ALA A 532 -3.49 -26.04 -18.66
N TYR A 533 -2.45 -25.23 -18.81
CA TYR A 533 -1.08 -25.69 -19.02
C TYR A 533 -0.21 -25.13 -17.90
N GLY A 534 0.71 -25.93 -17.34
CA GLY A 534 1.59 -25.50 -16.26
C GLY A 534 2.99 -26.06 -16.44
N PHE A 535 3.97 -25.18 -16.65
CA PHE A 535 5.39 -25.54 -16.65
C PHE A 535 6.31 -24.31 -16.55
N ALA A 536 7.62 -24.54 -16.62
CA ALA A 536 8.61 -23.48 -16.53
C ALA A 536 9.07 -22.93 -17.89
N THR A 537 9.46 -21.66 -17.93
CA THR A 537 10.02 -20.94 -19.09
C THR A 537 11.41 -20.36 -18.80
N ASN A 538 12.22 -20.11 -19.83
CA ASN A 538 13.60 -19.68 -19.67
C ASN A 538 13.80 -18.14 -19.63
N SER A 539 12.74 -17.35 -19.83
CA SER A 539 12.70 -15.86 -19.84
C SER A 539 11.40 -15.34 -20.46
N TRP A 540 10.82 -14.28 -19.87
CA TRP A 540 9.67 -13.52 -20.42
C TRP A 540 9.87 -13.17 -21.90
N GLY A 541 10.93 -12.42 -22.20
CA GLY A 541 11.12 -11.81 -23.53
C GLY A 541 11.39 -12.82 -24.66
N ALA A 542 11.99 -13.97 -24.37
CA ALA A 542 12.33 -14.97 -25.39
C ALA A 542 11.28 -16.08 -25.56
N ASN A 543 10.40 -16.30 -24.58
CA ASN A 543 9.50 -17.46 -24.56
C ASN A 543 8.02 -17.13 -24.30
N VAL A 544 7.71 -15.97 -23.69
CA VAL A 544 6.38 -15.66 -23.15
C VAL A 544 5.70 -14.53 -23.92
N ASN A 545 6.37 -13.38 -24.05
CA ASN A 545 5.76 -12.09 -24.46
C ASN A 545 4.77 -12.18 -25.65
N ASN A 546 5.21 -12.80 -26.75
CA ASN A 546 4.43 -12.95 -27.98
C ASN A 546 3.94 -14.41 -28.20
N VAL A 547 3.72 -15.17 -27.12
CA VAL A 547 3.41 -16.61 -27.17
C VAL A 547 2.26 -16.96 -26.22
N ARG A 548 1.05 -17.12 -26.77
CA ARG A 548 -0.19 -17.40 -25.99
C ARG A 548 -0.15 -18.68 -25.16
N LYS A 549 0.63 -19.67 -25.59
CA LYS A 549 0.83 -20.95 -24.89
C LYS A 549 2.33 -21.23 -24.83
N PRO A 550 3.07 -20.54 -23.93
CA PRO A 550 4.51 -20.69 -23.80
C PRO A 550 4.87 -22.03 -23.13
N VAL A 551 3.89 -22.63 -22.45
CA VAL A 551 3.91 -23.95 -21.86
C VAL A 551 2.94 -24.90 -22.56
N LEU A 552 3.38 -26.15 -22.72
CA LEU A 552 2.66 -27.20 -23.46
C LEU A 552 2.28 -28.41 -22.60
N SER A 553 2.65 -28.40 -21.31
CA SER A 553 2.33 -29.45 -20.33
C SER A 553 0.91 -29.25 -19.78
N GLN A 554 -0.07 -29.96 -20.31
CA GLN A 554 -1.48 -29.85 -19.88
C GLN A 554 -1.68 -30.40 -18.46
N LEU A 555 -2.50 -29.72 -17.65
CA LEU A 555 -2.85 -30.17 -16.30
C LEU A 555 -3.73 -31.43 -16.31
N THR A 556 -3.63 -32.25 -15.26
CA THR A 556 -4.37 -33.51 -15.16
C THR A 556 -5.80 -33.33 -14.64
N SER A 557 -6.66 -34.34 -14.82
CA SER A 557 -8.01 -34.38 -14.21
C SER A 557 -8.01 -34.22 -12.68
N ALA A 558 -6.95 -34.65 -12.00
CA ALA A 558 -6.79 -34.42 -10.57
C ALA A 558 -6.50 -32.95 -10.27
N ASN A 559 -5.62 -32.31 -11.05
CA ASN A 559 -5.29 -30.89 -10.91
C ASN A 559 -6.53 -30.02 -11.15
N TYR A 560 -7.36 -30.33 -12.16
CA TYR A 560 -8.61 -29.60 -12.41
C TYR A 560 -9.59 -29.69 -11.24
N THR A 561 -9.67 -30.85 -10.57
CA THR A 561 -10.50 -31.01 -9.36
C THR A 561 -10.00 -30.17 -8.18
N ARG A 562 -8.70 -29.83 -8.16
CA ARG A 562 -8.08 -29.00 -7.14
C ARG A 562 -8.41 -27.52 -7.35
N ILE A 563 -8.02 -26.95 -8.49
CA ILE A 563 -8.25 -25.54 -8.86
C ILE A 563 -9.73 -25.17 -9.17
N ALA A 564 -10.67 -26.04 -8.79
CA ALA A 564 -12.09 -25.96 -9.13
C ALA A 564 -12.95 -25.29 -8.05
N THR A 565 -12.46 -25.18 -6.81
CA THR A 565 -13.18 -24.59 -5.67
C THR A 565 -12.20 -24.14 -4.60
N SER A 566 -12.33 -22.91 -4.12
CA SER A 566 -11.67 -22.44 -2.89
C SER A 566 -12.02 -23.37 -1.72
N ASN A 567 -11.08 -24.26 -1.36
CA ASN A 567 -11.23 -25.23 -0.27
C ASN A 567 -9.91 -25.68 0.37
N ALA A 568 -8.77 -25.16 -0.10
CA ALA A 568 -7.48 -25.38 0.53
C ALA A 568 -7.33 -24.55 1.81
N THR A 569 -6.31 -24.87 2.62
CA THR A 569 -6.20 -24.40 4.01
C THR A 569 -4.81 -23.84 4.37
N GLY A 570 -4.17 -23.09 3.46
CA GLY A 570 -2.96 -22.30 3.75
C GLY A 570 -1.61 -23.03 3.68
N GLY A 571 -1.57 -24.36 3.84
CA GLY A 571 -0.30 -25.10 3.89
C GLY A 571 0.21 -25.66 2.55
N ASN A 572 1.54 -25.69 2.36
CA ASN A 572 2.21 -26.37 1.22
C ASN A 572 1.92 -27.89 1.17
N THR A 573 1.40 -28.48 2.24
CA THR A 573 1.06 -29.91 2.34
C THR A 573 -0.43 -30.22 2.09
N ASP A 574 -1.25 -29.23 1.69
CA ASP A 574 -2.66 -29.47 1.42
C ASP A 574 -2.85 -30.41 0.21
N THR A 575 -3.61 -31.49 0.38
CA THR A 575 -3.84 -32.48 -0.68
C THR A 575 -4.83 -31.99 -1.75
N ASN A 576 -5.53 -30.90 -1.49
CA ASN A 576 -6.53 -30.30 -2.38
C ASN A 576 -5.93 -29.18 -3.26
N ARG A 577 -4.67 -28.81 -3.04
CA ARG A 577 -3.94 -27.72 -3.71
C ARG A 577 -3.18 -28.19 -4.94
N TYR A 578 -3.31 -27.53 -6.10
CA TYR A 578 -2.45 -27.85 -7.25
C TYR A 578 -1.08 -27.21 -7.01
N ILE A 579 -0.03 -28.04 -7.01
CA ILE A 579 1.36 -27.61 -6.86
C ILE A 579 2.03 -27.82 -8.22
N SER A 580 2.61 -26.77 -8.78
CA SER A 580 3.43 -26.88 -9.99
C SER A 580 4.72 -27.63 -9.67
N THR A 581 5.14 -28.58 -10.52
CA THR A 581 6.38 -29.31 -10.32
C THR A 581 7.59 -28.37 -10.29
N GLN A 582 8.42 -28.46 -9.23
CA GLN A 582 9.64 -27.68 -9.08
C GLN A 582 10.42 -27.49 -10.39
N PRO A 583 10.62 -26.25 -10.87
CA PRO A 583 11.34 -25.98 -12.10
C PRO A 583 12.78 -26.50 -12.08
N PRO A 584 13.32 -27.00 -13.22
CA PRO A 584 14.74 -27.26 -13.33
C PRO A 584 15.54 -25.95 -13.20
N SER A 585 16.74 -26.03 -12.61
CA SER A 585 17.54 -24.87 -12.18
C SER A 585 17.66 -23.76 -13.23
N GLY A 586 17.13 -22.57 -12.92
CA GLY A 586 17.23 -21.37 -13.76
C GLY A 586 16.03 -21.10 -14.67
N THR A 587 14.81 -21.51 -14.30
CA THR A 587 13.59 -21.30 -15.10
C THR A 587 12.42 -20.77 -14.25
N GLU A 588 11.75 -19.73 -14.78
CA GLU A 588 10.54 -19.06 -14.26
C GLU A 588 9.33 -19.98 -14.34
N ALA A 589 8.35 -19.88 -13.45
CA ALA A 589 7.14 -20.72 -13.51
C ALA A 589 5.97 -20.01 -14.22
N THR A 590 5.24 -20.72 -15.08
CA THR A 590 4.12 -20.14 -15.84
C THR A 590 2.94 -21.10 -15.96
N HIS A 591 1.73 -20.55 -15.81
CA HIS A 591 0.48 -21.28 -15.94
C HIS A 591 -0.47 -20.52 -16.86
N VAL A 592 -0.93 -21.18 -17.92
CA VAL A 592 -1.92 -20.63 -18.84
C VAL A 592 -3.27 -21.28 -18.58
N PHE A 593 -4.28 -20.46 -18.35
CA PHE A 593 -5.67 -20.86 -18.15
C PHE A 593 -6.50 -20.39 -19.34
N GLU A 594 -7.16 -21.32 -20.01
CA GLU A 594 -8.05 -21.03 -21.13
C GLU A 594 -9.49 -21.41 -20.77
N PHE A 595 -10.39 -20.45 -20.92
CA PHE A 595 -11.82 -20.57 -20.66
C PHE A 595 -12.59 -20.44 -21.98
N THR A 596 -13.77 -21.05 -22.07
CA THR A 596 -14.70 -20.84 -23.19
C THR A 596 -15.87 -20.00 -22.72
N ILE A 597 -15.83 -18.70 -23.00
CA ILE A 597 -16.94 -17.78 -22.75
C ILE A 597 -18.07 -18.14 -23.72
N ALA A 598 -19.28 -18.29 -23.19
CA ALA A 598 -20.44 -18.76 -23.95
C ALA A 598 -21.23 -17.61 -24.62
N ALA A 599 -21.14 -16.41 -24.05
CA ALA A 599 -21.74 -15.20 -24.62
C ALA A 599 -20.80 -14.55 -25.67
N PRO A 600 -21.35 -13.95 -26.74
CA PRO A 600 -20.62 -13.00 -27.59
C PRO A 600 -20.04 -11.85 -26.77
N ALA A 601 -18.87 -11.33 -27.17
CA ALA A 601 -18.21 -10.24 -26.46
C ALA A 601 -18.97 -8.90 -26.49
N ALA A 602 -19.90 -8.73 -27.43
CA ALA A 602 -20.78 -7.56 -27.52
C ALA A 602 -21.97 -7.62 -26.54
N ASP A 603 -22.29 -8.80 -26.00
CA ASP A 603 -23.42 -9.04 -25.11
C ASP A 603 -22.98 -8.93 -23.62
N LEU A 604 -21.75 -8.47 -23.37
CA LEU A 604 -21.11 -8.41 -22.07
C LEU A 604 -20.72 -6.98 -21.70
N ALA A 605 -21.00 -6.58 -20.46
CA ALA A 605 -20.54 -5.32 -19.88
C ALA A 605 -19.24 -5.47 -19.07
N ALA A 606 -19.01 -6.64 -18.48
CA ALA A 606 -17.76 -6.93 -17.77
C ALA A 606 -17.32 -8.39 -17.88
N ILE A 607 -16.00 -8.59 -17.82
CA ILE A 607 -15.38 -9.90 -17.57
C ILE A 607 -14.49 -9.77 -16.34
N ASN A 608 -14.87 -10.44 -15.27
CA ASN A 608 -14.11 -10.54 -14.03
C ASN A 608 -13.26 -11.81 -14.06
N MET A 609 -12.09 -11.77 -13.44
CA MET A 609 -11.26 -12.92 -13.14
C MET A 609 -10.87 -12.94 -11.67
N LEU A 610 -10.73 -14.13 -11.11
CA LEU A 610 -10.22 -14.36 -9.76
C LEU A 610 -9.25 -15.55 -9.79
N TRP A 611 -8.10 -15.36 -9.15
CA TRP A 611 -7.14 -16.42 -8.83
C TRP A 611 -6.92 -16.47 -7.32
N GLU A 612 -6.78 -17.68 -6.78
CA GLU A 612 -6.45 -17.95 -5.38
C GLU A 612 -5.25 -18.91 -5.33
N GLY A 613 -4.23 -18.54 -4.55
CA GLY A 613 -3.01 -19.32 -4.41
C GLY A 613 -1.82 -18.50 -3.93
N TYR A 614 -0.61 -19.04 -4.15
CA TYR A 614 0.67 -18.39 -3.86
C TYR A 614 1.87 -19.05 -4.59
N ALA A 615 3.10 -18.66 -4.25
CA ALA A 615 4.34 -19.24 -4.74
C ALA A 615 5.41 -19.30 -3.64
N ASP A 616 6.29 -20.31 -3.70
CA ASP A 616 7.34 -20.55 -2.69
C ASP A 616 8.56 -19.63 -2.86
N ASP A 617 9.36 -19.54 -1.79
CA ASP A 617 10.52 -18.65 -1.62
C ASP A 617 10.18 -17.16 -1.81
N CYS A 618 8.90 -16.81 -1.56
CA CYS A 618 8.29 -15.52 -1.89
C CYS A 618 8.60 -15.14 -3.35
N ALA A 619 7.76 -15.58 -4.28
CA ALA A 619 7.93 -15.26 -5.71
C ALA A 619 6.77 -14.40 -6.24
N GLN A 620 7.12 -13.31 -6.93
CA GLN A 620 6.14 -12.39 -7.49
C GLN A 620 5.25 -13.12 -8.49
N SER A 621 3.93 -12.99 -8.31
CA SER A 621 2.93 -13.61 -9.17
C SER A 621 2.17 -12.53 -9.93
N GLU A 622 2.28 -12.57 -11.25
CA GLU A 622 1.66 -11.65 -12.19
C GLU A 622 0.52 -12.38 -12.91
N VAL A 623 -0.60 -11.72 -13.19
CA VAL A 623 -1.56 -12.22 -14.20
C VAL A 623 -1.67 -11.25 -15.38
N TYR A 624 -1.78 -11.83 -16.57
CA TYR A 624 -2.02 -11.13 -17.83
C TYR A 624 -3.20 -11.75 -18.56
N VAL A 625 -3.87 -10.97 -19.40
CA VAL A 625 -4.85 -11.43 -20.40
C VAL A 625 -4.21 -11.43 -21.79
N TRP A 626 -4.57 -12.37 -22.65
CA TRP A 626 -4.10 -12.39 -24.05
C TRP A 626 -4.93 -11.47 -24.94
N ASP A 627 -4.29 -10.51 -25.62
CA ASP A 627 -4.91 -9.70 -26.67
C ASP A 627 -4.86 -10.48 -28.01
N TYR A 628 -6.02 -10.92 -28.50
CA TYR A 628 -6.17 -11.65 -29.76
C TYR A 628 -6.03 -10.77 -31.02
N VAL A 629 -6.12 -9.44 -30.88
CA VAL A 629 -6.00 -8.47 -31.98
C VAL A 629 -4.54 -8.05 -32.20
N GLN A 630 -3.77 -7.88 -31.12
CA GLN A 630 -2.34 -7.59 -31.16
C GLN A 630 -1.47 -8.86 -31.23
N GLY A 631 -1.90 -9.96 -30.62
CA GLY A 631 -1.17 -11.23 -30.60
C GLY A 631 -0.06 -11.30 -29.54
N GLN A 632 -0.33 -10.78 -28.34
CA GLN A 632 0.60 -10.68 -27.21
C GLN A 632 -0.14 -10.61 -25.86
N TRP A 633 0.59 -10.65 -24.75
CA TRP A 633 0.02 -10.41 -23.41
C TRP A 633 -0.28 -8.93 -23.14
N SER A 634 -1.31 -8.67 -22.33
CA SER A 634 -1.82 -7.33 -22.00
C SER A 634 -2.17 -7.22 -20.52
N ASP A 635 -2.05 -5.99 -20.02
CA ASP A 635 -2.49 -5.45 -18.73
C ASP A 635 -4.01 -5.22 -18.62
N GLY A 636 -4.80 -5.56 -19.64
CA GLY A 636 -6.25 -5.35 -19.66
C GLY A 636 -6.73 -3.90 -19.78
N GLN A 637 -5.84 -2.91 -19.80
CA GLN A 637 -6.19 -1.48 -19.83
C GLN A 637 -6.39 -0.93 -21.26
N GLY A 638 -6.10 -1.72 -22.29
CA GLY A 638 -6.40 -1.41 -23.69
C GLY A 638 -5.58 -0.30 -24.35
N THR A 639 -4.73 0.43 -23.61
CA THR A 639 -3.98 1.59 -24.12
C THR A 639 -2.48 1.33 -24.30
N GLN A 640 -1.93 1.86 -25.40
CA GLN A 640 -0.50 1.87 -25.80
C GLN A 640 0.13 0.53 -26.26
N PRO A 641 0.46 0.40 -27.56
CA PRO A 641 1.32 -0.68 -28.03
C PRO A 641 2.80 -0.35 -27.75
N GLY A 642 3.38 -0.91 -26.67
CA GLY A 642 4.83 -0.83 -26.45
C GLY A 642 5.37 -1.28 -25.07
N ASN A 643 4.56 -1.21 -24.02
CA ASN A 643 5.02 -1.37 -22.63
C ASN A 643 5.06 -2.84 -22.13
N TYR A 644 5.71 -3.73 -22.88
CA TYR A 644 5.78 -5.15 -22.53
C TYR A 644 6.95 -5.46 -21.58
N GLY A 645 6.63 -5.57 -20.30
CA GLY A 645 7.52 -5.83 -19.16
C GLY A 645 6.66 -6.15 -17.93
N GLN A 646 7.15 -5.85 -16.72
CA GLN A 646 6.48 -6.10 -15.43
C GLN A 646 5.25 -5.18 -15.17
N ASN A 647 4.44 -4.91 -16.20
CA ASN A 647 3.24 -4.07 -16.16
C ASN A 647 2.01 -4.97 -16.35
N ARG A 648 1.24 -5.17 -15.29
CA ARG A 648 0.44 -6.38 -15.08
C ARG A 648 -1.05 -6.07 -15.11
N PHE A 649 -1.89 -7.04 -15.49
CA PHE A 649 -3.33 -6.86 -15.39
C PHE A 649 -3.77 -6.88 -13.92
N VAL A 650 -3.25 -7.84 -13.16
CA VAL A 650 -3.27 -7.86 -11.68
C VAL A 650 -1.99 -8.51 -11.18
N ASP A 651 -1.59 -8.19 -9.94
CA ASP A 651 -0.42 -8.78 -9.33
C ASP A 651 -0.55 -8.98 -7.82
N ASN A 652 0.26 -9.90 -7.31
CA ASN A 652 0.40 -10.20 -5.90
C ASN A 652 1.80 -10.78 -5.69
N TRP A 653 2.63 -10.18 -4.83
CA TRP A 653 3.83 -10.89 -4.40
C TRP A 653 3.46 -11.95 -3.39
N ALA A 654 3.20 -13.12 -3.93
CA ALA A 654 2.93 -14.33 -3.19
C ALA A 654 4.13 -14.72 -2.31
N GLY A 655 4.10 -14.27 -1.05
CA GLY A 655 4.75 -14.96 0.04
C GLY A 655 4.08 -16.30 0.34
N ASN A 656 4.55 -17.03 1.35
CA ASN A 656 4.06 -18.38 1.67
C ASN A 656 2.67 -18.35 2.37
N ARG A 657 1.63 -17.86 1.67
CA ARG A 657 0.31 -17.49 2.22
C ARG A 657 -0.77 -17.59 1.16
N ASP A 658 -1.89 -18.24 1.49
CA ASP A 658 -3.14 -18.07 0.74
C ASP A 658 -3.49 -16.59 0.57
N GLY A 659 -3.84 -16.22 -0.66
CA GLY A 659 -4.26 -14.88 -1.05
C GLY A 659 -4.93 -14.90 -2.42
N PHE A 660 -5.52 -13.76 -2.80
CA PHE A 660 -6.28 -13.62 -4.03
C PHE A 660 -5.59 -12.66 -5.01
N MET A 661 -6.01 -12.73 -6.27
CA MET A 661 -5.84 -11.69 -7.29
C MET A 661 -7.16 -11.55 -8.06
N THR A 662 -7.73 -10.35 -8.12
CA THR A 662 -9.01 -10.09 -8.80
C THR A 662 -8.90 -8.93 -9.77
N GLY A 663 -9.30 -9.14 -11.03
CA GLY A 663 -9.24 -8.13 -12.10
C GLY A 663 -10.50 -8.11 -12.96
N THR A 664 -10.87 -6.96 -13.50
CA THR A 664 -12.07 -6.80 -14.33
C THR A 664 -11.76 -6.03 -15.62
N LEU A 665 -12.16 -6.59 -16.76
CA LEU A 665 -12.21 -5.92 -18.06
C LEU A 665 -13.62 -5.35 -18.27
N ARG A 666 -13.76 -4.10 -18.72
CA ARG A 666 -15.05 -3.43 -18.99
C ARG A 666 -15.14 -2.73 -20.35
N SER A 667 -14.09 -2.80 -21.17
CA SER A 667 -14.07 -2.22 -22.50
C SER A 667 -13.29 -3.10 -23.47
N ASN A 668 -13.58 -2.98 -24.77
CA ASN A 668 -12.88 -3.70 -25.83
C ASN A 668 -12.81 -5.23 -25.60
N LEU A 669 -13.88 -5.83 -25.09
CA LEU A 669 -13.92 -7.24 -24.67
C LEU A 669 -13.70 -8.22 -25.84
N ASP A 670 -14.01 -7.78 -27.06
CA ASP A 670 -13.73 -8.46 -28.33
C ASP A 670 -12.24 -8.69 -28.60
N ARG A 671 -11.36 -7.88 -28.00
CA ARG A 671 -9.91 -8.09 -28.06
C ARG A 671 -9.45 -9.31 -27.27
N TYR A 672 -10.19 -9.67 -26.23
CA TYR A 672 -9.78 -10.65 -25.22
C TYR A 672 -10.53 -11.99 -25.35
N ILE A 673 -11.65 -12.01 -26.07
CA ILE A 673 -12.39 -13.22 -26.46
C ILE A 673 -12.08 -13.56 -27.92
N GLY A 674 -11.36 -14.66 -28.15
CA GLY A 674 -11.04 -15.15 -29.49
C GLY A 674 -12.26 -15.70 -30.26
N PRO A 675 -12.17 -15.89 -31.59
CA PRO A 675 -13.32 -16.18 -32.47
C PRO A 675 -14.12 -17.47 -32.22
N GLY A 676 -13.71 -18.32 -31.28
CA GLY A 676 -14.49 -19.47 -30.80
C GLY A 676 -14.80 -19.40 -29.30
N GLY A 677 -14.95 -18.20 -28.75
CA GLY A 677 -15.23 -17.96 -27.33
C GLY A 677 -14.03 -18.16 -26.41
N GLN A 678 -12.81 -18.41 -26.94
CA GLN A 678 -11.66 -18.69 -26.08
C GLN A 678 -11.13 -17.40 -25.45
N MET A 679 -11.05 -17.37 -24.13
CA MET A 679 -10.32 -16.35 -23.38
C MET A 679 -9.11 -16.99 -22.71
N THR A 680 -7.93 -16.36 -22.79
CA THR A 680 -6.69 -16.91 -22.25
C THR A 680 -6.04 -15.95 -21.25
N PHE A 681 -5.71 -16.47 -20.07
CA PHE A 681 -4.92 -15.78 -19.06
C PHE A 681 -3.59 -16.51 -18.80
N LEU A 682 -2.58 -15.76 -18.39
CA LEU A 682 -1.27 -16.25 -17.96
C LEU A 682 -1.01 -15.81 -16.52
N LEU A 683 -0.82 -16.75 -15.61
CA LEU A 683 -0.10 -16.54 -14.36
C LEU A 683 1.40 -16.72 -14.62
N TYR A 684 2.19 -15.68 -14.42
CA TYR A 684 3.65 -15.68 -14.58
C TYR A 684 4.32 -15.48 -13.21
N VAL A 685 5.39 -16.22 -12.93
CA VAL A 685 6.09 -16.19 -11.65
C VAL A 685 7.61 -16.10 -11.86
N GLU A 686 8.16 -14.97 -11.44
CA GLU A 686 9.48 -14.48 -11.90
C GLU A 686 10.68 -15.27 -11.35
N ARG A 687 10.55 -15.88 -10.17
CA ARG A 687 11.69 -16.51 -9.50
C ARG A 687 11.97 -17.90 -10.06
N ALA A 688 13.21 -18.10 -10.47
CA ALA A 688 13.68 -19.41 -10.91
C ALA A 688 13.57 -20.45 -9.78
N THR A 689 13.04 -21.63 -10.11
CA THR A 689 12.87 -22.80 -9.20
C THR A 689 11.83 -22.72 -8.07
N SER A 690 11.07 -21.63 -7.95
CA SER A 690 9.90 -21.58 -7.07
C SER A 690 8.79 -22.52 -7.54
N GLU A 691 8.14 -23.23 -6.61
CA GLU A 691 6.85 -23.88 -6.87
C GLU A 691 5.72 -22.86 -6.73
N THR A 692 4.63 -23.07 -7.47
CA THR A 692 3.39 -22.29 -7.38
C THR A 692 2.27 -23.19 -6.89
N PHE A 693 1.40 -22.61 -6.08
CA PHE A 693 0.34 -23.26 -5.32
C PHE A 693 -0.97 -22.61 -5.75
N LEU A 694 -1.91 -23.40 -6.26
CA LEU A 694 -3.14 -22.90 -6.87
C LEU A 694 -4.33 -23.68 -6.36
N ASP A 695 -5.37 -22.94 -5.98
CA ASP A 695 -6.50 -23.47 -5.20
C ASP A 695 -7.84 -23.15 -5.84
N TYR A 696 -7.95 -21.98 -6.48
CA TYR A 696 -9.11 -21.62 -7.26
C TYR A 696 -8.73 -20.73 -8.44
N VAL A 697 -9.36 -20.97 -9.60
CA VAL A 697 -9.32 -20.06 -10.74
C VAL A 697 -10.72 -19.92 -11.32
N GLU A 698 -11.20 -18.69 -11.36
CA GLU A 698 -12.50 -18.28 -11.85
C GLU A 698 -12.36 -17.21 -12.95
N VAL A 699 -13.26 -17.28 -13.92
CA VAL A 699 -13.70 -16.14 -14.73
C VAL A 699 -15.21 -16.02 -14.54
N SER A 700 -15.74 -14.81 -14.40
CA SER A 700 -17.19 -14.58 -14.40
C SER A 700 -17.57 -13.37 -15.24
N THR A 701 -18.56 -13.55 -16.12
CA THR A 701 -18.98 -12.52 -17.09
C THR A 701 -20.32 -11.93 -16.71
N ASP A 702 -20.42 -10.61 -16.75
CA ASP A 702 -21.65 -9.86 -16.52
C ASP A 702 -22.28 -9.47 -17.86
N ALA A 703 -23.40 -10.10 -18.18
CA ALA A 703 -24.29 -9.66 -19.25
C ALA A 703 -25.38 -8.75 -18.65
N LEU A 704 -25.53 -7.53 -19.17
CA LEU A 704 -26.70 -6.72 -18.87
C LEU A 704 -27.94 -7.35 -19.52
N PRO A 705 -29.17 -7.06 -19.04
CA PRO A 705 -30.39 -7.31 -19.79
C PRO A 705 -30.27 -6.75 -21.22
N ALA A 706 -30.87 -7.42 -22.19
CA ALA A 706 -31.02 -6.84 -23.51
C ALA A 706 -31.83 -5.55 -23.39
N GLY A 707 -31.34 -4.45 -23.97
CA GLY A 707 -32.07 -3.19 -24.02
C GLY A 707 -33.40 -3.38 -24.75
N CYS A 708 -34.39 -2.59 -24.35
CA CYS A 708 -35.69 -2.52 -25.00
C CYS A 708 -35.87 -1.10 -25.54
N PRO A 709 -35.41 -0.80 -26.77
CA PRO A 709 -35.48 0.56 -27.31
C PRO A 709 -36.93 1.05 -27.33
N GLY A 710 -37.16 2.20 -26.70
CA GLY A 710 -38.48 2.81 -26.53
C GLY A 710 -39.26 2.43 -25.27
N ASP A 711 -38.89 1.37 -24.53
CA ASP A 711 -39.45 1.12 -23.18
C ASP A 711 -38.75 2.06 -22.20
N MET A 712 -39.49 3.07 -21.75
CA MET A 712 -38.99 4.16 -20.93
C MET A 712 -39.71 4.27 -19.59
N ASP A 713 -40.80 3.52 -19.32
CA ASP A 713 -41.35 3.37 -17.95
C ASP A 713 -40.98 2.03 -17.27
N CYS A 714 -40.24 1.18 -17.98
CA CYS A 714 -39.65 -0.09 -17.55
C CYS A 714 -40.65 -1.24 -17.31
N ASP A 715 -41.85 -1.21 -17.91
CA ASP A 715 -42.86 -2.29 -17.78
C ASP A 715 -42.74 -3.42 -18.82
N GLY A 716 -42.09 -3.15 -19.96
CA GLY A 716 -41.77 -4.12 -21.02
C GLY A 716 -42.64 -4.06 -22.29
N ASP A 717 -43.73 -3.28 -22.27
CA ASP A 717 -44.41 -2.83 -23.49
C ASP A 717 -43.82 -1.46 -23.95
N VAL A 718 -43.99 -1.09 -25.23
CA VAL A 718 -43.66 0.26 -25.74
C VAL A 718 -44.95 0.90 -26.25
N ASP A 719 -45.54 1.83 -25.50
CA ASP A 719 -46.85 2.42 -25.85
C ASP A 719 -46.89 3.97 -25.83
N PHE A 720 -47.90 4.59 -25.23
CA PHE A 720 -48.04 6.03 -25.06
C PHE A 720 -47.66 6.50 -23.65
N ASN A 721 -47.45 5.59 -22.69
CA ASN A 721 -47.02 5.91 -21.32
C ASN A 721 -45.56 6.38 -21.32
N ASP A 722 -44.71 5.74 -22.13
CA ASP A 722 -43.28 6.02 -22.30
C ASP A 722 -42.96 7.45 -22.74
N ILE A 723 -43.90 8.13 -23.41
CA ILE A 723 -43.66 9.44 -24.07
C ILE A 723 -43.09 10.48 -23.09
N ASP A 724 -43.66 10.61 -21.90
CA ASP A 724 -43.20 11.62 -20.95
C ASP A 724 -41.83 11.24 -20.32
N TYR A 725 -41.54 9.94 -20.18
CA TYR A 725 -40.25 9.42 -19.72
C TYR A 725 -39.15 9.58 -20.79
N PHE A 726 -39.48 9.29 -22.05
CA PHE A 726 -38.61 9.53 -23.21
C PHE A 726 -38.24 11.01 -23.32
N VAL A 727 -39.22 11.91 -23.22
CA VAL A 727 -38.99 13.37 -23.22
C VAL A 727 -38.12 13.81 -22.02
N ALA A 728 -38.18 13.11 -20.89
CA ALA A 728 -37.26 13.32 -19.78
C ALA A 728 -35.83 12.79 -20.08
N ALA A 729 -35.70 11.64 -20.77
CA ALA A 729 -34.41 11.09 -21.21
C ALA A 729 -33.67 12.00 -22.22
N LEU A 730 -34.39 12.69 -23.11
CA LEU A 730 -33.83 13.74 -23.97
C LEU A 730 -33.23 14.94 -23.20
N SER A 731 -33.45 15.00 -21.88
CA SER A 731 -32.84 15.97 -20.96
C SER A 731 -31.75 15.35 -20.06
N GLY A 732 -31.22 14.18 -20.44
CA GLY A 732 -30.16 13.44 -19.75
C GLY A 732 -30.63 12.56 -18.59
N GLU A 733 -29.76 11.63 -18.16
CA GLU A 733 -30.09 10.60 -17.17
C GLU A 733 -30.69 11.14 -15.86
N SER A 734 -30.12 12.17 -15.25
CA SER A 734 -30.66 12.75 -14.01
C SER A 734 -32.10 13.27 -14.17
N SER A 735 -32.51 13.67 -15.38
CA SER A 735 -33.87 14.09 -15.71
C SER A 735 -34.81 12.88 -15.84
N PHE A 736 -34.37 11.83 -16.54
CA PHE A 736 -35.08 10.54 -16.66
C PHE A 736 -35.34 9.88 -15.29
N ILE A 737 -34.31 9.79 -14.46
CA ILE A 737 -34.40 9.21 -13.11
C ILE A 737 -35.24 10.10 -12.19
N GLY A 738 -35.08 11.43 -12.26
CA GLY A 738 -35.89 12.38 -11.51
C GLY A 738 -37.38 12.30 -11.84
N PHE A 739 -37.71 12.06 -13.12
CA PHE A 739 -39.09 11.86 -13.56
C PHE A 739 -39.67 10.52 -13.07
N HIS A 740 -38.89 9.43 -13.16
CA HIS A 740 -39.23 8.13 -12.57
C HIS A 740 -39.58 8.23 -11.08
N VAL A 741 -38.72 8.88 -10.29
CA VAL A 741 -38.95 9.06 -8.84
C VAL A 741 -40.17 9.93 -8.57
N ALA A 742 -40.49 10.91 -9.43
CA ALA A 742 -41.67 11.74 -9.31
C ALA A 742 -42.99 11.00 -9.61
N MET A 743 -42.99 10.04 -10.55
CA MET A 743 -44.19 9.29 -10.95
C MET A 743 -44.40 8.00 -10.15
N THR A 744 -43.34 7.23 -9.91
CA THR A 744 -43.42 5.90 -9.28
C THR A 744 -43.00 5.88 -7.80
N GLY A 745 -42.30 6.93 -7.34
CA GLY A 745 -41.63 6.96 -6.03
C GLY A 745 -40.30 6.22 -5.97
N ASN A 746 -39.82 5.65 -7.09
CA ASN A 746 -38.62 4.82 -7.18
C ASN A 746 -37.76 5.23 -8.41
N PRO A 747 -36.42 5.00 -8.38
CA PRO A 747 -35.58 5.10 -9.58
C PRO A 747 -35.93 3.97 -10.59
N PRO A 748 -35.54 4.11 -11.87
CA PRO A 748 -35.83 3.11 -12.91
C PRO A 748 -35.11 1.78 -12.67
N THR A 749 -35.61 0.74 -13.35
CA THR A 749 -34.97 -0.59 -13.43
C THR A 749 -34.47 -0.93 -14.83
N CYS A 750 -34.72 -0.08 -15.82
CA CYS A 750 -34.22 -0.13 -17.19
C CYS A 750 -33.26 1.07 -17.45
N SER A 751 -32.44 0.99 -18.49
CA SER A 751 -31.47 2.05 -18.78
C SER A 751 -32.10 3.27 -19.43
N VAL A 752 -31.54 4.45 -19.18
CA VAL A 752 -31.77 5.64 -20.02
C VAL A 752 -31.38 5.39 -21.48
N ASP A 753 -30.43 4.48 -21.72
CA ASP A 753 -29.95 4.10 -23.04
C ASP A 753 -31.03 3.42 -23.91
N ASN A 754 -32.18 3.00 -23.35
CA ASN A 754 -33.36 2.59 -24.12
C ASN A 754 -33.90 3.74 -25.01
N ALA A 755 -33.53 5.00 -24.75
CA ALA A 755 -33.88 6.15 -25.57
C ALA A 755 -32.99 6.33 -26.81
N ASP A 756 -31.82 5.67 -26.89
CA ASP A 756 -31.07 5.55 -28.15
C ASP A 756 -31.82 4.57 -29.06
N THR A 757 -32.67 5.12 -29.92
CA THR A 757 -33.52 4.35 -30.84
C THR A 757 -33.03 4.44 -32.28
N ASN A 758 -32.07 5.32 -32.55
CA ASN A 758 -31.39 5.44 -33.83
C ASN A 758 -30.14 4.52 -33.93
N GLY A 759 -29.48 4.25 -32.79
CA GLY A 759 -28.36 3.34 -32.61
C GLY A 759 -26.97 3.97 -32.76
N ASP A 760 -26.82 5.28 -32.48
CA ASP A 760 -25.55 6.00 -32.60
C ASP A 760 -24.85 6.32 -31.27
N LEU A 761 -25.40 5.85 -30.14
CA LEU A 761 -24.93 6.04 -28.77
C LEU A 761 -25.08 7.48 -28.23
N ALA A 762 -25.95 8.27 -28.85
CA ALA A 762 -26.52 9.48 -28.24
C ALA A 762 -27.97 9.22 -27.78
N VAL A 763 -28.46 10.10 -26.90
CA VAL A 763 -29.89 10.21 -26.56
C VAL A 763 -30.26 11.67 -26.80
N ASP A 764 -30.77 11.98 -28.00
CA ASP A 764 -31.16 13.36 -28.35
C ASP A 764 -32.39 13.46 -29.28
N PHE A 765 -32.57 14.63 -29.91
CA PHE A 765 -33.76 14.91 -30.72
C PHE A 765 -33.85 14.08 -32.00
N ASP A 766 -32.74 13.52 -32.51
CA ASP A 766 -32.76 12.67 -33.70
C ASP A 766 -33.34 11.26 -33.41
N ASP A 767 -33.48 10.86 -32.14
CA ASP A 767 -34.17 9.62 -31.72
C ASP A 767 -35.70 9.69 -31.81
N ILE A 768 -36.31 10.88 -31.92
CA ILE A 768 -37.77 11.04 -31.87
C ILE A 768 -38.47 10.22 -32.97
N ASP A 769 -37.93 10.19 -34.19
CA ASP A 769 -38.50 9.42 -35.31
C ASP A 769 -38.30 7.89 -35.13
N GLY A 770 -37.27 7.46 -34.38
CA GLY A 770 -37.03 6.07 -34.02
C GLY A 770 -38.01 5.58 -32.95
N PHE A 771 -38.10 6.31 -31.84
CA PHE A 771 -39.05 6.07 -30.76
C PHE A 771 -40.50 6.00 -31.27
N VAL A 772 -40.94 6.96 -32.09
CA VAL A 772 -42.30 6.98 -32.67
C VAL A 772 -42.57 5.78 -33.59
N ALA A 773 -41.54 5.17 -34.18
CA ALA A 773 -41.67 3.94 -34.97
C ALA A 773 -41.75 2.66 -34.14
N LEU A 774 -41.43 2.72 -32.83
CA LEU A 774 -41.45 1.59 -31.88
C LEU A 774 -42.76 1.52 -31.08
N ILE A 775 -43.55 2.60 -31.01
CA ILE A 775 -44.87 2.61 -30.34
C ILE A 775 -45.78 1.50 -30.88
N GLY A 776 -46.18 0.59 -29.99
CA GLY A 776 -46.95 -0.62 -30.27
C GLY A 776 -46.11 -1.89 -30.38
N THR A 777 -44.82 -1.87 -30.07
CA THR A 777 -44.01 -3.09 -29.86
C THR A 777 -44.12 -3.61 -28.43
N ILE A 778 -43.77 -4.89 -28.25
CA ILE A 778 -43.69 -5.60 -26.97
C ILE A 778 -42.29 -6.24 -26.94
N CYS A 779 -41.57 -6.11 -25.83
CA CYS A 779 -40.22 -6.67 -25.71
C CYS A 779 -40.22 -8.17 -25.32
N PRO A 780 -39.13 -8.91 -25.66
CA PRO A 780 -39.11 -10.38 -25.71
C PRO A 780 -38.84 -11.11 -24.38
#